data_AF-A0A8I6WJE0-F1
#
_entry.id   AF-A0A8I6WJE0-F1
#
_cell.length_a   1.000
_cell.length_b   1.000
_cell.length_c   1.000
_cell.angle_alpha   90.00
_cell.angle_beta   90.00
_cell.angle_gamma   90.00
#
_symmetry.space_group_name_H-M   'P 1'
#
loop_
_entity.id
_entity.type
_entity.pdbx_description
1 polymer ?
#
loop_
_entity_poly.entity_id
_entity_poly.type
_entity_poly.pdbx_seq_one_letter_code
_entity_poly.pdbx_strand_id
1 'polypeptide(L)'
;MPTTRPGTMMHHRLVLSAAVAAVAAVAAAMLAPGTAGYPWQVCGDGKFAAGTSKYLANINLLAASLPGNASASPDLFATAEAGAAPDKVWALALCRGDANATSCLSCLAQAFRDLPNVCDYSQVATMYYDSCTLHYSNASSDPAPVAALTYRYWDFTNVTSEKGQFNRLVARLVNATVNYAAYNSTRRYASGEADFDREFPKIYSWAQCTPDLTALQCRRCLDKMMVLLPKWFVDSTGARAFQVRCSFRYQTYSFFDGPVMVRLPAPSPPGNEALAPAPAPAPVAVTTVLTTAPPPPASTGGRKYSVPGMVLIILLPTLAAINLVACFFFWRRKRPLAKAKQSDPSYFADEEDDDGVDSMLIDISTLRVATGDFADSNKLGDGGFGAVYKGILPDGDEIAVKRLSKSSTQGVEELKNELSLVAKLRHKNLVTLLGVCLEQQERLLVYEFVPNRSLDLFLFDAEKHVELDWEMRYKIINGIARGLQYLHEDSQLRVVHRDLKASNILLDKDMNPKISDFGIARIFGQDQTHGITNRVVGTYGYMAPEYVMRGNYSVKSDSFSFGVMVLEIVTGRKNNEYSNSEESPDLLNAIWERWMARTVLDMMDPCMNTSFSENGVLRCIHIGLLCVQENPADRPLMSAVVMMLGSDTVSLSAPSKPAFYAKKASGNLGNASS
;
A
#
# COMPACT_ATOMS: atom_id res chain seq x y z
N MET A 1 57.89 -44.14 -8.30
CA MET A 1 57.31 -42.85 -7.87
C MET A 1 56.83 -42.10 -9.11
N PRO A 2 55.53 -41.82 -9.25
CA PRO A 2 55.06 -40.63 -9.92
C PRO A 2 54.34 -39.70 -8.94
N THR A 3 54.70 -38.43 -9.05
CA THR A 3 54.29 -37.28 -8.24
C THR A 3 52.87 -36.80 -8.60
N THR A 4 51.96 -36.78 -7.62
CA THR A 4 50.64 -36.13 -7.73
C THR A 4 50.74 -34.63 -7.42
N ARG A 5 50.32 -33.78 -8.37
CA ARG A 5 50.28 -32.31 -8.25
C ARG A 5 49.13 -31.84 -7.31
N PRO A 6 49.36 -30.88 -6.41
CA PRO A 6 48.32 -30.26 -5.59
C PRO A 6 47.79 -28.99 -6.28
N GLY A 7 46.72 -29.10 -7.07
CA GLY A 7 46.15 -27.93 -7.78
C GLY A 7 44.62 -27.88 -7.87
N THR A 8 43.93 -28.99 -7.64
CA THR A 8 42.49 -29.10 -7.90
C THR A 8 41.59 -28.79 -6.70
N MET A 9 42.13 -28.74 -5.47
CA MET A 9 41.32 -28.47 -4.27
C MET A 9 41.03 -26.98 -4.02
N MET A 10 41.85 -26.05 -4.53
CA MET A 10 41.62 -24.61 -4.35
C MET A 10 40.53 -24.05 -5.26
N HIS A 11 40.42 -24.55 -6.50
CA HIS A 11 39.38 -24.12 -7.43
C HIS A 11 37.97 -24.53 -6.99
N HIS A 12 37.80 -25.75 -6.44
CA HIS A 12 36.49 -26.17 -5.95
C HIS A 12 36.01 -25.37 -4.75
N ARG A 13 36.91 -24.95 -3.85
CA ARG A 13 36.56 -24.10 -2.70
C ARG A 13 36.14 -22.69 -3.11
N LEU A 14 36.82 -22.11 -4.12
CA LEU A 14 36.49 -20.78 -4.64
C LEU A 14 35.12 -20.75 -5.34
N VAL A 15 34.82 -21.78 -6.13
CA VAL A 15 33.54 -21.91 -6.85
C VAL A 15 32.39 -22.18 -5.87
N LEU A 16 32.61 -22.98 -4.82
CA LEU A 16 31.59 -23.19 -3.79
C LEU A 16 31.31 -21.92 -2.97
N SER A 17 32.35 -21.14 -2.63
CA SER A 17 32.16 -19.86 -1.95
C SER A 17 31.42 -18.83 -2.80
N ALA A 18 31.68 -18.81 -4.11
CA ALA A 18 30.97 -17.91 -5.04
C ALA A 18 29.50 -18.33 -5.21
N ALA A 19 29.21 -19.64 -5.28
CA ALA A 19 27.85 -20.15 -5.37
C ALA A 19 27.05 -19.92 -4.08
N VAL A 20 27.67 -20.08 -2.91
CA VAL A 20 27.03 -19.79 -1.61
C VAL A 20 26.79 -18.30 -1.44
N ALA A 21 27.73 -17.43 -1.88
CA ALA A 21 27.53 -15.99 -1.88
C ALA A 21 26.42 -15.55 -2.85
N ALA A 22 26.31 -16.18 -4.02
CA ALA A 22 25.24 -15.90 -4.99
C ALA A 22 23.87 -16.36 -4.47
N VAL A 23 23.79 -17.54 -3.85
CA VAL A 23 22.54 -18.03 -3.24
C VAL A 23 22.15 -17.21 -2.01
N ALA A 24 23.11 -16.75 -1.21
CA ALA A 24 22.85 -15.84 -0.09
C ALA A 24 22.42 -14.45 -0.58
N ALA A 25 22.97 -13.94 -1.68
CA ALA A 25 22.56 -12.68 -2.29
C ALA A 25 21.14 -12.77 -2.90
N VAL A 26 20.80 -13.90 -3.53
CA VAL A 26 19.45 -14.17 -4.04
C VAL A 26 18.46 -14.37 -2.90
N ALA A 27 18.83 -15.07 -1.83
CA ALA A 27 18.00 -15.21 -0.64
C ALA A 27 17.79 -13.86 0.10
N ALA A 28 18.82 -13.01 0.16
CA ALA A 28 18.71 -11.65 0.70
C ALA A 28 17.85 -10.74 -0.21
N ALA A 29 17.90 -10.93 -1.54
CA ALA A 29 17.04 -10.24 -2.49
C ALA A 29 15.57 -10.74 -2.44
N MET A 30 15.34 -12.00 -2.10
CA MET A 30 13.99 -12.58 -1.91
C MET A 30 13.39 -12.33 -0.52
N LEU A 31 14.21 -11.90 0.45
CA LEU A 31 13.77 -11.45 1.77
C LEU A 31 13.63 -9.91 1.88
N ALA A 32 13.89 -9.18 0.80
CA ALA A 32 13.63 -7.74 0.77
C ALA A 32 12.12 -7.50 0.78
N PRO A 33 11.56 -6.80 1.78
CA PRO A 33 10.17 -6.38 1.73
C PRO A 33 9.98 -5.50 0.49
N GLY A 34 8.98 -5.82 -0.34
CA GLY A 34 8.53 -4.92 -1.41
C GLY A 34 8.13 -3.59 -0.77
N THR A 35 8.86 -2.53 -1.11
CA THR A 35 9.06 -1.35 -0.25
C THR A 35 8.49 -0.11 -0.89
N ALA A 36 7.18 -0.09 -1.07
CA ALA A 36 6.41 1.14 -1.24
C ALA A 36 5.05 0.94 -0.58
N GLY A 37 4.88 1.43 0.65
CA GLY A 37 3.57 1.57 1.28
C GLY A 37 2.87 2.83 0.77
N TYR A 38 1.55 2.75 0.50
CA TYR A 38 0.57 3.81 0.17
C TYR A 38 1.05 5.12 -0.49
N PRO A 39 0.71 5.35 -1.77
CA PRO A 39 0.95 6.65 -2.42
C PRO A 39 -0.10 7.70 -2.04
N TRP A 40 0.34 8.92 -1.74
CA TRP A 40 -0.46 10.14 -1.86
C TRP A 40 0.19 11.05 -2.89
N GLN A 41 -0.54 11.38 -3.95
CA GLN A 41 -0.08 12.31 -4.97
C GLN A 41 -0.58 13.73 -4.70
N VAL A 42 0.21 14.70 -5.12
CA VAL A 42 -0.18 16.09 -5.27
C VAL A 42 0.20 16.51 -6.68
N CYS A 43 -0.80 16.78 -7.49
CA CYS A 43 -0.64 17.18 -8.88
C CYS A 43 -0.84 18.69 -8.97
N GLY A 44 0.12 19.39 -9.57
CA GLY A 44 0.06 20.82 -9.80
C GLY A 44 -0.30 21.14 -11.25
N ASP A 45 -0.03 22.38 -11.62
CA ASP A 45 -0.38 22.91 -12.94
C ASP A 45 0.61 22.50 -14.04
N GLY A 46 0.16 22.68 -15.29
CA GLY A 46 0.91 22.33 -16.50
C GLY A 46 0.74 20.86 -16.87
N LYS A 47 0.67 20.57 -18.17
CA LYS A 47 0.48 19.20 -18.70
C LYS A 47 1.50 18.92 -19.78
N PHE A 48 1.89 17.66 -19.93
CA PHE A 48 2.76 17.21 -21.01
C PHE A 48 2.24 15.89 -21.63
N ALA A 49 2.65 15.61 -22.86
CA ALA A 49 2.16 14.44 -23.60
C ALA A 49 2.77 13.12 -23.10
N ALA A 50 1.93 12.07 -23.02
CA ALA A 50 2.23 10.76 -22.44
C ALA A 50 3.31 9.91 -23.16
N GLY A 51 3.74 10.28 -24.38
CA GLY A 51 4.62 9.43 -25.19
C GLY A 51 5.83 10.11 -25.83
N THR A 52 5.68 11.34 -26.33
CA THR A 52 6.72 12.02 -27.15
C THR A 52 7.25 13.31 -26.53
N SER A 53 6.87 13.62 -25.29
CA SER A 53 7.31 14.83 -24.61
C SER A 53 8.78 14.78 -24.21
N LYS A 54 9.53 15.84 -24.53
CA LYS A 54 10.89 16.06 -24.01
C LYS A 54 10.91 16.15 -22.48
N TYR A 55 9.85 16.66 -21.88
CA TYR A 55 9.68 16.71 -20.42
C TYR A 55 9.66 15.30 -19.81
N LEU A 56 8.91 14.36 -20.41
CA LEU A 56 8.87 12.96 -19.98
C LEU A 56 10.24 12.27 -20.16
N ALA A 57 10.94 12.56 -21.26
CA ALA A 57 12.29 12.05 -21.47
C ALA A 57 13.27 12.55 -20.39
N ASN A 58 13.15 13.82 -19.96
CA ASN A 58 13.95 14.38 -18.88
C ASN A 58 13.59 13.75 -17.52
N ILE A 59 12.31 13.47 -17.24
CA ILE A 59 11.90 12.69 -16.05
C ILE A 59 12.54 11.29 -16.07
N ASN A 60 12.52 10.60 -17.22
CA ASN A 60 13.11 9.27 -17.36
C ASN A 60 14.64 9.27 -17.18
N LEU A 61 15.32 10.33 -17.61
CA LEU A 61 16.76 10.52 -17.38
C LEU A 61 17.06 10.63 -15.88
N LEU A 62 16.24 11.37 -15.14
CA LEU A 62 16.37 11.49 -13.68
C LEU A 62 16.03 10.17 -12.98
N ALA A 63 15.00 9.45 -13.44
CA ALA A 63 14.60 8.16 -12.90
C ALA A 63 15.72 7.10 -12.97
N ALA A 64 16.61 7.19 -13.96
CA ALA A 64 17.72 6.26 -14.13
C ALA A 64 18.84 6.41 -13.09
N SER A 65 18.96 7.58 -12.43
CA SER A 65 20.11 7.89 -11.55
C SER A 65 19.71 8.38 -10.16
N LEU A 66 18.65 9.18 -10.04
CA LEU A 66 18.29 9.84 -8.79
C LEU A 66 17.90 8.87 -7.66
N PRO A 67 17.15 7.78 -7.89
CA PRO A 67 16.90 6.76 -6.87
C PRO A 67 18.19 6.15 -6.31
N GLY A 68 19.16 5.86 -7.19
CA GLY A 68 20.48 5.36 -6.82
C GLY A 68 21.25 6.38 -5.96
N ASN A 69 21.29 7.62 -6.41
CA ASN A 69 21.97 8.71 -5.70
C ASN A 69 21.39 8.94 -4.29
N ALA A 70 20.06 8.95 -4.16
CA ALA A 70 19.42 9.07 -2.85
C ALA A 70 19.72 7.85 -1.97
N SER A 71 19.62 6.63 -2.50
CA SER A 71 19.86 5.40 -1.72
C SER A 71 21.30 5.25 -1.23
N ALA A 72 22.27 5.75 -2.00
CA ALA A 72 23.69 5.74 -1.65
C ALA A 72 24.10 6.90 -0.73
N SER A 73 23.25 7.94 -0.63
CA SER A 73 23.48 9.11 0.21
C SER A 73 23.36 8.76 1.70
N PRO A 74 24.28 9.21 2.57
CA PRO A 74 24.16 8.99 4.01
C PRO A 74 22.90 9.62 4.61
N ASP A 75 22.30 10.60 3.93
CA ASP A 75 21.08 11.29 4.35
C ASP A 75 19.81 10.77 3.66
N LEU A 76 19.92 9.74 2.81
CA LEU A 76 18.83 9.18 2.01
C LEU A 76 18.08 10.22 1.17
N PHE A 77 18.83 11.20 0.67
CA PHE A 77 18.31 12.36 -0.02
C PHE A 77 19.20 12.70 -1.20
N ALA A 78 18.57 13.08 -2.31
CA ALA A 78 19.25 13.66 -3.46
C ALA A 78 18.30 14.58 -4.22
N THR A 79 18.88 15.54 -4.94
CA THR A 79 18.20 16.34 -5.96
C THR A 79 18.97 16.24 -7.26
N ALA A 80 18.29 16.44 -8.38
CA ALA A 80 18.91 16.48 -9.69
C ALA A 80 18.06 17.29 -10.67
N GLU A 81 18.68 17.73 -11.76
CA GLU A 81 18.01 18.41 -12.85
C GLU A 81 18.38 17.81 -14.20
N ALA A 82 17.45 17.86 -15.15
CA ALA A 82 17.61 17.36 -16.50
C ALA A 82 16.97 18.30 -17.52
N GLY A 83 17.62 18.44 -18.68
CA GLY A 83 17.14 19.25 -19.79
C GLY A 83 17.40 20.76 -19.64
N ALA A 84 16.82 21.52 -20.56
CA ALA A 84 16.88 22.98 -20.61
C ALA A 84 15.46 23.54 -20.82
N ALA A 85 15.27 24.83 -20.49
CA ALA A 85 13.98 25.49 -20.67
C ALA A 85 13.51 25.38 -22.14
N PRO A 86 12.21 25.14 -22.40
CA PRO A 86 11.11 25.07 -21.43
C PRO A 86 10.91 23.70 -20.77
N ASP A 87 11.62 22.66 -21.22
CA ASP A 87 11.43 21.26 -20.79
C ASP A 87 12.29 20.86 -19.58
N LYS A 88 12.90 21.83 -18.89
CA LYS A 88 13.76 21.56 -17.73
C LYS A 88 12.95 20.89 -16.62
N VAL A 89 13.48 19.82 -16.07
CA VAL A 89 12.92 19.11 -14.92
C VAL A 89 13.90 19.23 -13.76
N TRP A 90 13.43 19.68 -12.61
CA TRP A 90 14.11 19.53 -11.34
C TRP A 90 13.37 18.50 -10.49
N ALA A 91 14.09 17.58 -9.87
CA ALA A 91 13.50 16.55 -9.03
C ALA A 91 14.21 16.46 -7.67
N LEU A 92 13.41 16.09 -6.66
CA LEU A 92 13.81 15.87 -5.29
C LEU A 92 13.35 14.49 -4.84
N ALA A 93 14.28 13.71 -4.30
CA ALA A 93 14.04 12.37 -3.80
C ALA A 93 14.48 12.29 -2.34
N LEU A 94 13.56 11.91 -1.44
CA LEU A 94 13.80 11.78 -0.01
C LEU A 94 13.23 10.46 0.49
N CYS A 95 14.02 9.62 1.16
CA CYS A 95 13.47 8.46 1.88
C CYS A 95 13.30 8.76 3.37
N ARG A 96 12.40 8.03 4.02
CA ARG A 96 12.19 8.15 5.46
C ARG A 96 13.50 7.80 6.19
N GLY A 97 13.84 8.55 7.23
CA GLY A 97 15.19 8.47 7.81
C GLY A 97 15.56 7.13 8.46
N ASP A 98 14.58 6.28 8.76
CA ASP A 98 14.73 4.89 9.24
C ASP A 98 14.78 3.84 8.12
N ALA A 99 14.54 4.21 6.85
CA ALA A 99 14.60 3.28 5.74
C ALA A 99 16.04 2.78 5.49
N ASN A 100 16.17 1.56 5.00
CA ASN A 100 17.46 1.06 4.50
C ASN A 100 17.66 1.45 3.02
N ALA A 101 18.90 1.37 2.53
CA ALA A 101 19.26 1.78 1.17
C ALA A 101 18.46 1.03 0.09
N THR A 102 18.26 -0.28 0.25
CA THR A 102 17.50 -1.11 -0.69
C THR A 102 16.03 -0.67 -0.77
N SER A 103 15.39 -0.45 0.39
CA SER A 103 14.02 0.04 0.50
C SER A 103 13.87 1.46 -0.07
N CYS A 104 14.89 2.30 0.10
CA CYS A 104 14.89 3.65 -0.43
C CYS A 104 14.93 3.64 -1.97
N LEU A 105 15.84 2.82 -2.54
CA LEU A 105 16.00 2.68 -3.98
C LEU A 105 14.71 2.19 -4.65
N SER A 106 14.12 1.11 -4.13
CA SER A 106 12.89 0.51 -4.67
C SER A 106 11.71 1.48 -4.60
N CYS A 107 11.53 2.17 -3.47
CA CYS A 107 10.45 3.14 -3.25
C CYS A 107 10.52 4.30 -4.26
N LEU A 108 11.70 4.90 -4.42
CA LEU A 108 11.89 6.03 -5.34
C LEU A 108 11.78 5.60 -6.80
N ALA A 109 12.30 4.42 -7.15
CA ALA A 109 12.16 3.88 -8.50
C ALA A 109 10.69 3.62 -8.84
N GLN A 110 9.88 3.16 -7.88
CA GLN A 110 8.44 3.02 -8.04
C GLN A 110 7.75 4.39 -8.20
N ALA A 111 8.12 5.38 -7.37
CA ALA A 111 7.56 6.72 -7.45
C ALA A 111 7.73 7.36 -8.84
N PHE A 112 8.90 7.18 -9.47
CA PHE A 112 9.15 7.68 -10.82
C PHE A 112 8.29 7.00 -11.90
N ARG A 113 7.90 5.73 -11.71
CA ARG A 113 7.01 5.01 -12.63
C ARG A 113 5.55 5.45 -12.48
N ASP A 114 5.12 5.65 -11.24
CA ASP A 114 3.72 5.87 -10.92
C ASP A 114 3.33 7.34 -11.12
N LEU A 115 4.16 8.28 -10.67
CA LEU A 115 3.81 9.68 -10.53
C LEU A 115 3.37 10.37 -11.84
N PRO A 116 4.00 10.16 -13.00
CA PRO A 116 3.52 10.75 -14.26
C PRO A 116 2.09 10.31 -14.62
N ASN A 117 1.77 9.02 -14.52
CA ASN A 117 0.45 8.49 -14.85
C ASN A 117 -0.60 8.95 -13.84
N VAL A 118 -0.28 8.85 -12.55
CA VAL A 118 -1.20 9.19 -11.46
C VAL A 118 -1.57 10.67 -11.46
N CYS A 119 -0.70 11.54 -11.98
CA CYS A 119 -0.98 12.98 -12.12
C CYS A 119 -1.39 13.41 -13.52
N ASP A 120 -1.86 12.47 -14.36
CA ASP A 120 -2.26 12.72 -15.75
C ASP A 120 -1.22 13.59 -16.48
N TYR A 121 0.05 13.21 -16.33
CA TYR A 121 1.21 13.87 -16.94
C TYR A 121 1.31 15.37 -16.62
N SER A 122 1.13 15.73 -15.33
CA SER A 122 1.33 17.11 -14.84
C SER A 122 2.80 17.50 -14.76
N GLN A 123 3.15 18.74 -15.14
CA GLN A 123 4.52 19.26 -15.06
C GLN A 123 5.00 19.54 -13.62
N VAL A 124 4.09 19.58 -12.64
CA VAL A 124 4.45 19.71 -11.24
C VAL A 124 3.77 18.58 -10.50
N ALA A 125 4.54 17.68 -9.89
CA ALA A 125 3.96 16.53 -9.23
C ALA A 125 4.77 16.11 -8.01
N THR A 126 4.06 15.63 -6.99
CA THR A 126 4.67 15.05 -5.79
C THR A 126 4.00 13.72 -5.47
N MET A 127 4.80 12.70 -5.14
CA MET A 127 4.37 11.43 -4.58
C MET A 127 4.88 11.33 -3.14
N TYR A 128 3.99 10.99 -2.21
CA TYR A 128 4.32 10.62 -0.83
C TYR A 128 3.99 9.14 -0.65
N TYR A 129 5.00 8.28 -0.62
CA TYR A 129 4.87 6.96 -0.03
C TYR A 129 5.18 7.01 1.45
N ASP A 130 4.76 5.98 2.19
CA ASP A 130 5.10 5.88 3.61
C ASP A 130 6.62 5.83 3.86
N SER A 131 7.38 5.29 2.91
CA SER A 131 8.84 5.10 3.01
C SER A 131 9.67 6.13 2.21
N CYS A 132 9.07 6.91 1.30
CA CYS A 132 9.79 7.92 0.52
C CYS A 132 8.87 8.98 -0.11
N THR A 133 9.45 10.11 -0.48
CA THR A 133 8.81 11.22 -1.17
C THR A 133 9.59 11.52 -2.45
N LEU A 134 8.88 11.64 -3.57
CA LEU A 134 9.41 12.11 -4.85
C LEU A 134 8.67 13.38 -5.25
N HIS A 135 9.39 14.42 -5.65
CA HIS A 135 8.82 15.62 -6.26
C HIS A 135 9.54 15.91 -7.57
N TYR A 136 8.83 16.36 -8.58
CA TYR A 136 9.43 17.01 -9.74
C TYR A 136 8.63 18.26 -10.15
N SER A 137 9.33 19.24 -10.73
CA SER A 137 8.74 20.44 -11.29
C SER A 137 9.60 21.07 -12.39
N ASN A 138 9.05 22.06 -13.09
CA ASN A 138 9.78 22.90 -14.04
C ASN A 138 10.54 24.08 -13.38
N ALA A 139 10.43 24.25 -12.06
CA ALA A 139 11.09 25.31 -11.29
C ALA A 139 12.48 24.86 -10.79
N SER A 140 13.45 25.78 -10.78
CA SER A 140 14.87 25.41 -10.79
C SER A 140 15.58 25.25 -9.44
N SER A 141 14.93 25.23 -8.28
CA SER A 141 15.62 24.92 -7.01
C SER A 141 14.77 25.03 -5.74
N ASP A 142 13.65 25.75 -5.79
CA ASP A 142 12.83 26.01 -4.61
C ASP A 142 11.37 25.83 -5.00
N PRO A 143 10.62 24.91 -4.36
CA PRO A 143 9.17 24.91 -4.48
C PRO A 143 8.62 26.21 -3.85
N ALA A 144 8.61 27.31 -4.63
CA ALA A 144 7.99 28.58 -4.27
C ALA A 144 6.60 28.32 -3.68
N PRO A 145 6.21 29.05 -2.62
CA PRO A 145 5.62 28.49 -1.43
C PRO A 145 4.47 27.54 -1.76
N VAL A 146 4.78 26.24 -1.85
CA VAL A 146 3.81 25.14 -1.74
C VAL A 146 3.32 25.05 -0.29
N ALA A 147 3.16 26.20 0.38
CA ALA A 147 2.33 26.37 1.54
C ALA A 147 0.86 26.04 1.21
N ALA A 148 0.47 26.07 -0.08
CA ALA A 148 -0.85 25.70 -0.54
C ALA A 148 -1.17 24.19 -0.48
N LEU A 149 -0.17 23.29 -0.59
CA LEU A 149 -0.43 21.84 -0.68
C LEU A 149 0.13 21.10 0.54
N THR A 150 -0.29 21.54 1.73
CA THR A 150 -0.12 20.68 2.92
C THR A 150 -1.11 19.55 2.79
N TYR A 151 -0.65 18.35 2.47
CA TYR A 151 -1.48 17.16 2.54
C TYR A 151 -1.68 16.79 4.01
N ARG A 152 -2.93 16.68 4.46
CA ARG A 152 -3.29 16.46 5.85
C ARG A 152 -4.19 15.25 5.94
N TYR A 153 -3.90 14.36 6.86
CA TYR A 153 -4.70 13.18 7.11
C TYR A 153 -4.73 12.87 8.60
N TRP A 154 -5.85 12.38 9.13
CA TRP A 154 -5.94 11.96 10.52
C TRP A 154 -6.89 10.80 10.69
N ASP A 155 -6.70 10.07 11.77
CA ASP A 155 -7.52 8.97 12.17
C ASP A 155 -8.83 9.51 12.74
N PHE A 156 -9.94 9.14 12.12
CA PHE A 156 -11.26 9.56 12.59
C PHE A 156 -11.69 8.85 13.89
N THR A 157 -10.95 7.80 14.30
CA THR A 157 -11.05 7.24 15.64
C THR A 157 -10.45 8.20 16.65
N ASN A 158 -11.30 8.70 17.55
CA ASN A 158 -10.89 9.54 18.66
C ASN A 158 -10.54 8.69 19.88
N VAL A 159 -9.60 9.19 20.70
CA VAL A 159 -9.31 8.65 22.01
C VAL A 159 -10.55 8.73 22.91
N THR A 160 -10.86 7.67 23.64
CA THR A 160 -12.11 7.59 24.41
C THR A 160 -11.95 8.13 25.83
N SER A 161 -10.81 7.87 26.47
CA SER A 161 -10.41 8.35 27.80
C SER A 161 -9.43 9.53 27.75
N GLU A 162 -9.47 10.40 28.76
CA GLU A 162 -8.41 11.39 29.03
C GLU A 162 -8.00 12.27 27.82
N LYS A 163 -8.97 12.61 26.95
CA LYS A 163 -8.79 13.38 25.70
C LYS A 163 -7.87 14.60 25.83
N GLY A 164 -8.07 15.40 26.88
CA GLY A 164 -7.24 16.58 27.13
C GLY A 164 -5.78 16.23 27.45
N GLN A 165 -5.54 15.14 28.20
CA GLN A 165 -4.20 14.63 28.48
C GLN A 165 -3.56 14.05 27.22
N PHE A 166 -4.32 13.30 26.42
CA PHE A 166 -3.88 12.76 25.14
C PHE A 166 -3.39 13.87 24.21
N ASN A 167 -4.20 14.89 23.96
CA ASN A 167 -3.85 16.00 23.08
C ASN A 167 -2.58 16.75 23.56
N ARG A 168 -2.45 16.97 24.88
CA ARG A 168 -1.23 17.57 25.45
C ARG A 168 -0.01 16.68 25.28
N LEU A 169 -0.17 15.37 25.44
CA LEU A 169 0.91 14.40 25.28
C LEU A 169 1.36 14.31 23.82
N VAL A 170 0.43 14.24 22.87
CA VAL A 170 0.72 14.28 21.43
C VAL A 170 1.46 15.56 21.07
N ALA A 171 0.97 16.73 21.52
CA ALA A 171 1.63 18.00 21.24
C ALA A 171 3.07 18.06 21.78
N ARG A 172 3.29 17.57 23.01
CA ARG A 172 4.63 17.46 23.61
C ARG A 172 5.52 16.49 22.86
N LEU A 173 5.00 15.30 22.52
CA LEU A 173 5.75 14.25 21.82
C LEU A 173 6.17 14.70 20.43
N VAL A 174 5.23 15.22 19.64
CA VAL A 174 5.53 15.74 18.30
C VAL A 174 6.51 16.91 18.40
N ASN A 175 6.34 17.84 19.34
CA ASN A 175 7.28 18.96 19.50
C ASN A 175 8.70 18.49 19.82
N ALA A 176 8.85 17.53 20.74
CA ALA A 176 10.14 16.97 21.11
C ALA A 176 10.80 16.24 19.93
N THR A 177 10.01 15.48 19.16
CA THR A 177 10.45 14.77 17.96
C THR A 177 10.88 15.75 16.86
N VAL A 178 10.11 16.82 16.63
CA VAL A 178 10.46 17.90 15.70
C VAL A 178 11.76 18.60 16.10
N ASN A 179 11.96 18.89 17.39
CA ASN A 179 13.21 19.48 17.87
C ASN A 179 14.40 18.57 17.61
N TYR A 180 14.27 17.28 17.90
CA TYR A 180 15.33 16.32 17.66
C TYR A 180 15.67 16.22 16.16
N ALA A 181 14.64 16.12 15.31
CA ALA A 181 14.80 16.09 13.86
C ALA A 181 15.55 17.35 13.36
N ALA A 182 15.20 18.53 13.88
CA ALA A 182 15.80 19.79 13.45
C ALA A 182 17.25 19.96 13.93
N TYR A 183 17.56 19.66 15.19
CA TYR A 183 18.82 20.07 15.82
C TYR A 183 19.79 18.93 16.13
N ASN A 184 19.31 17.69 16.23
CA ASN A 184 20.10 16.55 16.71
C ASN A 184 20.28 15.44 15.66
N SER A 185 19.77 15.64 14.45
CA SER A 185 19.81 14.65 13.37
C SER A 185 20.39 15.25 12.09
N THR A 186 21.41 14.61 11.52
CA THR A 186 21.98 15.01 10.22
C THR A 186 21.01 14.70 9.08
N ARG A 187 20.30 13.57 9.18
CA ARG A 187 19.22 13.16 8.25
C ARG A 187 17.97 14.03 8.34
N ARG A 188 17.96 14.98 9.28
CA ARG A 188 16.78 15.77 9.66
C ARG A 188 15.56 14.94 9.99
N TYR A 189 15.74 13.73 10.49
CA TYR A 189 14.69 12.77 10.85
C TYR A 189 14.79 12.43 12.33
N ALA A 190 13.65 12.29 12.99
CA ALA A 190 13.57 11.71 14.32
C ALA A 190 12.28 10.91 14.50
N SER A 191 12.35 9.88 15.34
CA SER A 191 11.23 9.10 15.85
C SER A 191 11.09 9.32 17.36
N GLY A 192 9.87 9.21 17.87
CA GLY A 192 9.58 9.37 19.28
C GLY A 192 8.49 8.43 19.78
N GLU A 193 8.53 8.12 21.07
CA GLU A 193 7.47 7.40 21.77
C GLU A 193 7.13 8.08 23.11
N ALA A 194 5.88 7.92 23.56
CA ALA A 194 5.41 8.32 24.88
C ALA A 194 4.41 7.31 25.42
N ASP A 195 4.46 7.05 26.73
CA ASP A 195 3.46 6.23 27.42
C ASP A 195 2.18 7.05 27.68
N PHE A 196 1.01 6.45 27.47
CA PHE A 196 -0.29 7.12 27.67
C PHE A 196 -1.21 6.41 28.66
N ASP A 197 -2.03 5.45 28.22
CA ASP A 197 -3.03 4.80 29.08
C ASP A 197 -3.21 3.30 28.78
N ARG A 198 -4.24 2.66 29.34
CA ARG A 198 -4.47 1.22 29.13
C ARG A 198 -5.03 0.91 27.73
N GLU A 199 -5.80 1.82 27.15
CA GLU A 199 -6.43 1.63 25.82
C GLU A 199 -5.37 1.79 24.73
N PHE A 200 -4.54 2.82 24.84
CA PHE A 200 -3.40 3.09 23.98
C PHE A 200 -2.13 3.18 24.83
N PRO A 201 -1.46 2.04 25.10
CA PRO A 201 -0.26 1.99 25.94
C PRO A 201 0.81 3.00 25.53
N LYS A 202 0.95 3.23 24.22
CA LYS A 202 1.98 4.09 23.66
C LYS A 202 1.44 4.94 22.51
N ILE A 203 2.03 6.11 22.38
CA ILE A 203 1.89 7.00 21.24
C ILE A 203 3.26 7.10 20.58
N TYR A 204 3.30 6.92 19.27
CA TYR A 204 4.50 6.97 18.45
C TYR A 204 4.43 8.17 17.52
N SER A 205 5.58 8.77 17.21
CA SER A 205 5.67 9.86 16.24
C SER A 205 6.95 9.81 15.42
N TRP A 206 6.96 10.41 14.24
CA TRP A 206 8.19 10.83 13.57
C TRP A 206 8.03 12.21 12.96
N ALA A 207 9.15 12.92 12.80
CA ALA A 207 9.24 14.19 12.09
C ALA A 207 10.47 14.19 11.17
N GLN A 208 10.33 14.78 9.98
CA GLN A 208 11.40 14.84 8.99
C GLN A 208 11.41 16.15 8.20
N CYS A 209 12.60 16.60 7.82
CA CYS A 209 12.81 17.64 6.81
C CYS A 209 13.73 17.13 5.69
N THR A 210 13.79 17.86 4.59
CA THR A 210 14.83 17.61 3.58
C THR A 210 16.21 18.00 4.14
N PRO A 211 17.23 17.15 4.01
CA PRO A 211 18.58 17.37 4.56
C PRO A 211 19.29 18.66 4.12
N ASP A 212 18.92 19.22 2.97
CA ASP A 212 19.44 20.49 2.44
C ASP A 212 18.95 21.73 3.20
N LEU A 213 17.94 21.61 4.09
CA LEU A 213 17.55 22.69 4.98
C LEU A 213 18.51 22.84 6.16
N THR A 214 18.77 24.08 6.58
CA THR A 214 19.39 24.37 7.90
C THR A 214 18.49 23.93 9.05
N ALA A 215 19.06 23.76 10.26
CA ALA A 215 18.28 23.41 11.46
C ALA A 215 17.13 24.38 11.72
N LEU A 216 17.41 25.68 11.57
CA LEU A 216 16.42 26.72 11.77
C LEU A 216 15.32 26.68 10.70
N GLN A 217 15.66 26.42 9.43
CA GLN A 217 14.67 26.27 8.37
C GLN A 217 13.81 25.02 8.56
N CYS A 218 14.41 23.89 8.94
CA CYS A 218 13.69 22.66 9.26
C CYS A 218 12.70 22.89 10.42
N ARG A 219 13.16 23.50 11.52
CA ARG A 219 12.30 23.82 12.67
C ARG A 219 11.13 24.73 12.25
N ARG A 220 11.42 25.82 11.53
CA ARG A 220 10.38 26.76 11.03
C ARG A 220 9.38 26.09 10.09
N CYS A 221 9.81 25.12 9.28
CA CYS A 221 8.94 24.37 8.39
C CYS A 221 7.95 23.52 9.20
N LEU A 222 8.46 22.74 10.16
CA LEU A 222 7.65 21.88 11.03
C LEU A 222 6.76 22.67 11.99
N ASP A 223 7.19 23.85 12.47
CA ASP A 223 6.37 24.76 13.30
C ASP A 223 5.06 25.13 12.62
N LYS A 224 5.11 25.45 11.33
CA LYS A 224 3.92 25.79 10.54
C LYS A 224 2.93 24.63 10.48
N MET A 225 3.44 23.39 10.44
CA MET A 225 2.60 22.19 10.40
C MET A 225 2.06 21.82 11.79
N MET A 226 2.78 22.13 12.87
CA MET A 226 2.31 21.83 14.23
C MET A 226 1.05 22.61 14.63
N VAL A 227 0.75 23.73 13.98
CA VAL A 227 -0.52 24.47 14.13
C VAL A 227 -1.74 23.59 13.79
N LEU A 228 -1.53 22.50 13.02
CA LEU A 228 -2.59 21.54 12.69
C LEU A 228 -3.03 20.68 13.88
N LEU A 229 -2.16 20.44 14.86
CA LEU A 229 -2.46 19.57 16.00
C LEU A 229 -3.71 20.04 16.77
N PRO A 230 -3.75 21.28 17.33
CA PRO A 230 -4.91 21.75 18.07
C PRO A 230 -6.09 22.18 17.17
N LYS A 231 -5.89 22.28 15.84
CA LYS A 231 -6.91 22.80 14.91
C LYS A 231 -7.66 21.69 14.18
N TRP A 232 -6.96 20.63 13.79
CA TRP A 232 -7.49 19.58 12.90
C TRP A 232 -7.37 18.17 13.50
N PHE A 233 -6.39 17.93 14.39
CA PHE A 233 -6.08 16.60 14.90
C PHE A 233 -6.50 16.41 16.36
N VAL A 234 -7.44 17.22 16.85
CA VAL A 234 -7.95 17.15 18.22
C VAL A 234 -8.62 15.79 18.45
N ASP A 235 -8.23 15.13 19.54
CA ASP A 235 -8.69 13.82 20.00
C ASP A 235 -8.33 12.64 19.09
N SER A 236 -7.78 12.88 17.90
CA SER A 236 -7.52 11.85 16.91
C SER A 236 -6.38 10.91 17.34
N THR A 237 -6.62 9.60 17.25
CA THR A 237 -5.62 8.56 17.61
C THR A 237 -4.39 8.52 16.71
N GLY A 238 -4.39 9.26 15.60
CA GLY A 238 -3.24 9.35 14.71
C GLY A 238 -3.39 10.45 13.68
N ALA A 239 -2.32 11.08 13.26
CA ALA A 239 -2.35 12.02 12.15
C ALA A 239 -1.06 12.03 11.35
N ARG A 240 -1.16 12.52 10.12
CA ARG A 240 -0.07 12.70 9.17
C ARG A 240 -0.23 14.07 8.53
N ALA A 241 0.87 14.79 8.43
CA ALA A 241 0.93 16.01 7.65
C ALA A 241 2.18 15.95 6.79
N PHE A 242 1.99 16.13 5.48
CA PHE A 242 3.05 16.10 4.48
C PHE A 242 3.17 17.44 3.75
N GLN A 243 4.42 17.86 3.56
CA GLN A 243 4.84 18.87 2.61
C GLN A 243 6.11 18.37 1.92
N VAL A 244 6.45 18.92 0.75
CA VAL A 244 7.65 18.53 0.00
C VAL A 244 8.93 18.64 0.84
N ARG A 245 9.00 19.64 1.74
CA ARG A 245 10.21 20.00 2.50
C ARG A 245 10.22 19.52 3.94
N CYS A 246 9.06 19.27 4.54
CA CYS A 246 8.96 18.77 5.89
C CYS A 246 7.66 18.01 6.12
N SER A 247 7.66 17.07 7.06
CA SER A 247 6.52 16.20 7.34
C SER A 247 6.57 15.69 8.77
N PHE A 248 5.41 15.36 9.34
CA PHE A 248 5.34 14.63 10.60
C PHE A 248 4.16 13.68 10.62
N ARG A 249 4.26 12.65 11.47
CA ARG A 249 3.21 11.68 11.72
C ARG A 249 3.19 11.29 13.20
N TYR A 250 2.01 11.03 13.74
CA TYR A 250 1.85 10.30 15.00
C TYR A 250 0.74 9.25 14.90
N GLN A 251 0.83 8.19 15.69
CA GLN A 251 -0.14 7.09 15.77
C GLN A 251 -0.09 6.43 17.16
N THR A 252 -1.13 5.71 17.56
CA THR A 252 -1.16 4.88 18.79
C THR A 252 -0.57 3.46 18.61
N TYR A 253 -0.04 3.15 17.43
CA TYR A 253 0.70 1.91 17.12
C TYR A 253 2.07 2.26 16.51
N SER A 254 3.02 1.32 16.51
CA SER A 254 4.33 1.53 15.87
C SER A 254 4.24 1.40 14.35
N PHE A 255 4.91 2.28 13.60
CA PHE A 255 4.86 2.34 12.13
C PHE A 255 6.21 2.69 11.49
N PHE A 256 7.29 2.61 12.26
CA PHE A 256 8.66 2.79 11.80
C PHE A 256 9.51 1.63 12.30
N ASP A 257 10.51 1.23 11.51
CA ASP A 257 11.36 0.07 11.79
C ASP A 257 12.68 0.48 12.49
N GLY A 258 12.95 1.80 12.53
CA GLY A 258 14.14 2.37 13.15
C GLY A 258 14.06 2.49 14.67
N PRO A 259 15.19 2.82 15.32
CA PRO A 259 15.23 3.05 16.76
C PRO A 259 14.36 4.25 17.14
N VAL A 260 13.81 4.23 18.35
CA VAL A 260 13.15 5.39 18.97
C VAL A 260 14.22 6.37 19.46
N MET A 261 14.21 7.61 18.94
CA MET A 261 15.20 8.64 19.28
C MET A 261 14.76 9.53 20.45
N VAL A 262 13.46 9.75 20.59
CA VAL A 262 12.86 10.57 21.65
C VAL A 262 11.94 9.71 22.52
N ARG A 263 12.13 9.73 23.83
CA ARG A 263 11.23 9.07 24.79
C ARG A 263 10.70 10.09 25.77
N LEU A 264 9.38 10.22 25.86
CA LEU A 264 8.75 11.03 26.91
C LEU A 264 8.28 10.12 28.05
N PRO A 265 8.63 10.43 29.31
CA PRO A 265 8.15 9.68 30.46
C PRO A 265 6.64 9.89 30.64
N ALA A 266 5.97 8.87 31.19
CA ALA A 266 4.54 8.93 31.54
C ALA A 266 4.22 10.19 32.36
N PRO A 267 3.05 10.83 32.17
CA PRO A 267 2.63 11.94 33.01
C PRO A 267 2.53 11.48 34.47
N SER A 268 3.30 12.10 35.36
CA SER A 268 3.14 11.91 36.80
C SER A 268 1.68 12.22 37.21
N PRO A 269 1.07 11.48 38.14
CA PRO A 269 -0.22 11.84 38.70
C PRO A 269 -0.18 13.29 39.22
N PRO A 270 -1.27 14.07 39.08
CA PRO A 270 -1.33 15.41 39.67
C PRO A 270 -1.35 15.28 41.19
N GLY A 271 -0.18 15.44 41.81
CA GLY A 271 -0.01 15.32 43.25
C GLY A 271 1.40 14.88 43.57
N ASN A 272 2.34 15.82 43.50
CA ASN A 272 3.52 15.98 44.35
C ASN A 272 4.48 16.96 43.66
N GLU A 273 4.31 18.26 43.96
CA GLU A 273 5.43 19.20 43.86
C GLU A 273 6.53 18.68 44.78
N ALA A 274 7.58 18.10 44.20
CA ALA A 274 8.80 17.76 44.90
C ALA A 274 9.96 18.53 44.26
N LEU A 275 10.56 19.38 45.09
CA LEU A 275 11.70 20.26 44.90
C LEU A 275 12.65 19.94 43.74
N ALA A 276 12.93 20.97 42.94
CA ALA A 276 14.07 21.02 42.03
C ALA A 276 15.41 20.83 42.77
N PRO A 277 16.37 20.04 42.23
CA PRO A 277 17.77 20.15 42.62
C PRO A 277 18.44 21.31 41.87
N ALA A 278 19.23 22.10 42.60
CA ALA A 278 19.97 23.27 42.15
C ALA A 278 21.06 22.95 41.09
N PRO A 279 21.48 23.93 40.26
CA PRO A 279 22.42 23.71 39.15
C PRO A 279 23.87 23.65 39.61
N ALA A 280 24.63 22.68 39.11
CA ALA A 280 26.09 22.63 39.24
C ALA A 280 26.76 23.40 38.08
N PRO A 281 27.87 24.14 38.33
CA PRO A 281 28.46 25.06 37.36
C PRO A 281 29.40 24.39 36.34
N ALA A 282 29.61 25.07 35.22
CA ALA A 282 30.40 24.66 34.05
C ALA A 282 31.92 24.53 34.32
N PRO A 283 32.67 23.72 33.55
CA PRO A 283 34.12 23.64 33.68
C PRO A 283 34.82 24.71 32.84
N VAL A 284 35.77 25.40 33.48
CA VAL A 284 36.75 26.30 32.85
C VAL A 284 38.02 25.50 32.53
N ALA A 285 38.60 25.75 31.35
CA ALA A 285 39.88 25.19 30.92
C ALA A 285 41.06 25.85 31.65
N VAL A 286 42.00 25.05 32.18
CA VAL A 286 43.38 25.48 32.46
C VAL A 286 44.35 24.30 32.23
N THR A 287 45.41 24.58 31.48
CA THR A 287 46.52 23.70 31.11
C THR A 287 47.68 23.82 32.11
N THR A 288 48.58 22.82 32.10
CA THR A 288 50.02 22.83 32.52
C THR A 288 50.36 22.80 34.03
N VAL A 289 51.40 22.11 34.57
CA VAL A 289 52.44 21.13 34.17
C VAL A 289 53.32 20.81 35.43
N LEU A 290 54.15 19.74 35.40
CA LEU A 290 55.37 19.40 36.22
C LEU A 290 55.20 18.79 37.64
N THR A 291 55.41 17.46 37.80
CA THR A 291 56.60 16.74 38.41
C THR A 291 56.64 16.72 39.95
N THR A 292 56.97 15.64 40.69
CA THR A 292 58.12 14.70 40.66
C THR A 292 57.83 13.39 41.45
N ALA A 293 58.48 12.28 41.06
CA ALA A 293 58.53 10.93 41.68
C ALA A 293 59.46 10.85 42.95
N PRO A 294 59.84 9.70 43.61
CA PRO A 294 59.64 8.24 43.35
C PRO A 294 59.42 7.34 44.66
N PRO A 295 59.81 6.03 44.82
CA PRO A 295 58.94 4.89 45.26
C PRO A 295 59.50 4.07 46.50
N PRO A 296 59.32 2.72 46.66
CA PRO A 296 58.18 1.81 46.96
C PRO A 296 58.29 1.17 48.41
N PRO A 297 57.63 0.06 48.86
CA PRO A 297 57.74 -1.33 48.34
C PRO A 297 56.45 -2.20 48.36
N ALA A 298 56.64 -3.41 47.82
CA ALA A 298 55.69 -4.45 47.43
C ALA A 298 54.87 -5.13 48.55
N SER A 299 53.71 -5.66 48.17
CA SER A 299 53.28 -6.97 48.67
C SER A 299 52.63 -7.81 47.54
N THR A 300 53.07 -9.05 47.50
CA THR A 300 52.87 -10.10 46.50
C THR A 300 51.53 -10.83 46.67
N GLY A 301 50.87 -11.18 45.56
CA GLY A 301 49.70 -12.06 45.59
C GLY A 301 49.25 -12.54 44.21
N GLY A 302 50.11 -13.24 43.47
CA GLY A 302 49.76 -13.83 42.18
C GLY A 302 48.95 -15.12 42.30
N ARG A 303 47.75 -15.17 41.73
CA ARG A 303 47.08 -16.42 41.29
C ARG A 303 47.23 -16.56 39.78
N LYS A 304 47.93 -17.62 39.36
CA LYS A 304 48.13 -18.00 37.95
C LYS A 304 46.88 -18.73 37.45
N TYR A 305 46.30 -18.27 36.34
CA TYR A 305 45.30 -19.03 35.58
C TYR A 305 45.99 -19.64 34.36
N SER A 306 45.95 -20.98 34.24
CA SER A 306 46.51 -21.68 33.09
C SER A 306 45.51 -21.69 31.92
N VAL A 307 45.98 -21.22 30.77
CA VAL A 307 45.28 -21.10 29.48
C VAL A 307 44.69 -22.40 28.87
N PRO A 308 45.04 -23.66 29.22
CA PRO A 308 44.49 -24.82 28.49
C PRO A 308 42.99 -25.12 28.74
N GLY A 309 42.40 -24.64 29.84
CA GLY A 309 41.03 -25.03 30.24
C GLY A 309 39.91 -24.31 29.51
N MET A 310 40.11 -23.06 29.09
CA MET A 310 39.07 -22.22 28.48
C MET A 310 38.76 -22.65 27.03
N VAL A 311 39.76 -23.21 26.35
CA VAL A 311 39.65 -23.72 24.98
C VAL A 311 38.77 -24.97 24.93
N LEU A 312 38.81 -25.84 25.95
CA LEU A 312 37.95 -27.02 26.03
C LEU A 312 36.47 -26.65 26.25
N ILE A 313 36.20 -25.61 27.04
CA ILE A 313 34.84 -25.18 27.39
C ILE A 313 34.12 -24.60 26.17
N ILE A 314 34.84 -24.01 25.21
CA ILE A 314 34.25 -23.43 24.00
C ILE A 314 34.25 -24.42 22.83
N LEU A 315 35.28 -25.28 22.71
CA LEU A 315 35.37 -26.25 21.60
C LEU A 315 34.39 -27.41 21.73
N LEU A 316 34.14 -27.91 22.95
CA LEU A 316 33.27 -29.07 23.12
C LEU A 316 31.79 -28.79 22.78
N PRO A 317 31.18 -27.66 23.22
CA PRO A 317 29.81 -27.33 22.83
C PRO A 317 29.67 -27.00 21.34
N THR A 318 30.68 -26.35 20.75
CA THR A 318 30.66 -26.01 19.32
C THR A 318 30.79 -27.25 18.44
N LEU A 319 31.65 -28.20 18.80
CA LEU A 319 31.74 -29.50 18.11
C LEU A 319 30.47 -30.34 18.30
N ALA A 320 29.83 -30.31 19.47
CA ALA A 320 28.56 -30.99 19.69
C ALA A 320 27.43 -30.40 18.82
N ALA A 321 27.35 -29.06 18.72
CA ALA A 321 26.38 -28.39 17.86
C ALA A 321 26.60 -28.71 16.37
N ILE A 322 27.86 -28.74 15.91
CA ILE A 322 28.19 -29.11 14.52
C ILE A 322 27.80 -30.57 14.24
N ASN A 323 28.03 -31.48 15.19
CA ASN A 323 27.64 -32.89 15.04
C ASN A 323 26.11 -33.07 15.06
N LEU A 324 25.37 -32.31 15.86
CA LEU A 324 23.90 -32.33 15.85
C LEU A 324 23.32 -31.83 14.52
N VAL A 325 23.89 -30.77 13.97
CA VAL A 325 23.50 -30.24 12.65
C VAL A 325 23.85 -31.24 11.56
N ALA A 326 25.06 -31.83 11.58
CA ALA A 326 25.45 -32.87 10.65
C ALA A 326 24.53 -34.10 10.75
N CYS A 327 24.23 -34.57 11.97
CA CYS A 327 23.27 -35.65 12.21
C CYS A 327 21.89 -35.31 11.65
N PHE A 328 21.38 -34.09 11.84
CA PHE A 328 20.11 -33.64 11.25
C PHE A 328 20.13 -33.68 9.72
N PHE A 329 21.24 -33.26 9.08
CA PHE A 329 21.41 -33.36 7.63
C PHE A 329 21.56 -34.79 7.12
N PHE A 330 22.25 -35.67 7.87
CA PHE A 330 22.38 -37.09 7.54
C PHE A 330 21.06 -37.85 7.77
N TRP A 331 20.25 -37.46 8.75
CA TRP A 331 18.90 -37.98 8.97
C TRP A 331 17.96 -37.57 7.84
N ARG A 332 18.05 -36.31 7.36
CA ARG A 332 17.33 -35.87 6.16
C ARG A 332 17.80 -36.58 4.89
N ARG A 333 19.09 -36.94 4.79
CA ARG A 333 19.66 -37.67 3.64
C ARG A 333 19.32 -39.16 3.60
N LYS A 334 18.82 -39.75 4.68
CA LYS A 334 18.53 -41.20 4.78
C LYS A 334 17.06 -41.58 4.63
N ARG A 335 16.18 -40.68 4.15
CA ARG A 335 14.93 -41.13 3.52
C ARG A 335 15.29 -41.74 2.15
N PRO A 336 15.06 -43.04 1.92
CA PRO A 336 15.58 -43.73 0.74
C PRO A 336 14.79 -43.35 -0.51
N LEU A 337 15.54 -42.89 -1.52
CA LEU A 337 15.10 -42.71 -2.90
C LEU A 337 14.96 -44.10 -3.56
N ALA A 338 13.74 -44.57 -3.80
CA ALA A 338 13.49 -45.65 -4.75
C ALA A 338 13.35 -45.05 -6.16
N LYS A 339 14.15 -45.59 -7.10
CA LYS A 339 14.41 -45.08 -8.45
C LYS A 339 13.23 -45.27 -9.42
N ALA A 340 12.97 -44.26 -10.27
CA ALA A 340 12.51 -44.45 -11.67
C ALA A 340 12.83 -43.22 -12.54
N LYS A 341 12.93 -43.48 -13.85
CA LYS A 341 13.42 -42.68 -15.00
C LYS A 341 12.94 -41.22 -15.12
N GLN A 342 13.80 -40.43 -15.79
CA GLN A 342 13.58 -39.06 -16.30
C GLN A 342 12.24 -38.87 -17.05
N SER A 343 11.44 -37.93 -16.56
CA SER A 343 10.44 -37.12 -17.29
C SER A 343 10.19 -35.82 -16.48
N ASP A 344 9.80 -34.76 -17.19
CA ASP A 344 9.63 -33.35 -16.74
C ASP A 344 9.08 -33.11 -15.32
N PRO A 345 9.53 -32.07 -14.59
CA PRO A 345 9.08 -31.82 -13.23
C PRO A 345 7.72 -31.10 -13.20
N SER A 346 6.67 -31.86 -12.87
CA SER A 346 5.42 -31.32 -12.34
C SER A 346 5.69 -30.60 -11.01
N TYR A 347 5.23 -29.36 -10.92
CA TYR A 347 5.10 -28.64 -9.66
C TYR A 347 3.84 -29.14 -8.94
N PHE A 348 3.89 -29.18 -7.61
CA PHE A 348 2.82 -29.50 -6.65
C PHE A 348 2.74 -30.96 -6.18
N ALA A 349 3.12 -31.16 -4.92
CA ALA A 349 2.64 -32.23 -4.06
C ALA A 349 2.79 -31.73 -2.61
N ASP A 350 1.70 -31.19 -2.06
CA ASP A 350 1.35 -31.41 -0.66
C ASP A 350 -0.10 -31.92 -0.71
N GLU A 351 -0.28 -33.13 -0.18
CA GLU A 351 -1.46 -33.97 -0.32
C GLU A 351 -2.67 -33.41 0.46
N GLU A 352 -3.76 -33.13 -0.27
CA GLU A 352 -5.20 -33.29 0.09
C GLU A 352 -6.08 -32.34 -0.78
N ASP A 353 -6.13 -32.58 -2.11
CA ASP A 353 -7.19 -32.22 -3.09
C ASP A 353 -6.57 -32.19 -4.53
N ASP A 354 -6.07 -33.33 -5.04
CA ASP A 354 -5.29 -33.36 -6.31
C ASP A 354 -6.13 -33.64 -7.58
N ASP A 355 -7.41 -34.03 -7.46
CA ASP A 355 -8.22 -34.40 -8.64
C ASP A 355 -8.78 -33.18 -9.42
N GLY A 356 -8.69 -31.96 -8.89
CA GLY A 356 -9.31 -30.77 -9.49
C GLY A 356 -8.40 -29.97 -10.45
N VAL A 357 -7.10 -29.90 -10.17
CA VAL A 357 -6.19 -28.96 -10.83
C VAL A 357 -5.61 -29.52 -12.13
N ASP A 358 -5.36 -30.83 -12.21
CA ASP A 358 -4.84 -31.49 -13.42
C ASP A 358 -5.86 -31.42 -14.58
N SER A 359 -7.15 -31.35 -14.26
CA SER A 359 -8.24 -31.17 -15.26
C SER A 359 -8.32 -29.77 -15.88
N MET A 360 -7.63 -28.77 -15.31
CA MET A 360 -7.68 -27.36 -15.74
C MET A 360 -6.47 -26.94 -16.57
N LEU A 361 -5.48 -27.82 -16.79
CA LEU A 361 -4.30 -27.50 -17.57
C LEU A 361 -4.63 -27.46 -19.07
N ILE A 362 -4.28 -26.34 -19.72
CA ILE A 362 -4.40 -26.17 -21.17
C ILE A 362 -3.01 -25.96 -21.75
N ASP A 363 -2.67 -26.75 -22.77
CA ASP A 363 -1.37 -26.70 -23.43
C ASP A 363 -1.14 -25.37 -24.17
N ILE A 364 0.09 -24.84 -24.11
CA ILE A 364 0.42 -23.54 -24.70
C ILE A 364 0.22 -23.51 -26.21
N SER A 365 0.40 -24.64 -26.90
CA SER A 365 0.20 -24.71 -28.36
C SER A 365 -1.28 -24.50 -28.71
N THR A 366 -2.19 -25.03 -27.89
CA THR A 366 -3.63 -24.81 -28.04
C THR A 366 -3.97 -23.33 -27.87
N LEU A 367 -3.43 -22.68 -26.84
CA LEU A 367 -3.68 -21.25 -26.59
C LEU A 367 -3.05 -20.34 -27.64
N ARG A 368 -1.87 -20.68 -28.18
CA ARG A 368 -1.28 -19.95 -29.30
C ARG A 368 -2.14 -20.06 -30.55
N VAL A 369 -2.63 -21.26 -30.89
CA VAL A 369 -3.55 -21.41 -32.04
C VAL A 369 -4.83 -20.61 -31.80
N ALA A 370 -5.43 -20.75 -30.62
CA ALA A 370 -6.69 -20.08 -30.27
C ALA A 370 -6.61 -18.55 -30.33
N THR A 371 -5.47 -17.98 -29.95
CA THR A 371 -5.25 -16.52 -29.87
C THR A 371 -4.53 -15.92 -31.08
N GLY A 372 -4.19 -16.72 -32.10
CA GLY A 372 -3.39 -16.25 -33.24
C GLY A 372 -1.97 -15.85 -32.82
N ASP A 373 -1.34 -16.66 -31.97
CA ASP A 373 -0.05 -16.42 -31.30
C ASP A 373 -0.03 -15.11 -30.49
N PHE A 374 -1.10 -14.87 -29.73
CA PHE A 374 -1.30 -13.64 -28.95
C PHE A 374 -1.20 -12.37 -29.81
N ALA A 375 -1.76 -12.42 -31.03
CA ALA A 375 -1.76 -11.28 -31.94
C ALA A 375 -2.43 -10.05 -31.31
N ASP A 376 -1.87 -8.86 -31.58
CA ASP A 376 -2.42 -7.59 -31.09
C ASP A 376 -3.87 -7.35 -31.55
N SER A 377 -4.27 -7.89 -32.70
CA SER A 377 -5.66 -7.83 -33.19
C SER A 377 -6.67 -8.54 -32.28
N ASN A 378 -6.21 -9.50 -31.48
CA ASN A 378 -7.02 -10.25 -30.53
C ASN A 378 -6.93 -9.66 -29.11
N LYS A 379 -6.18 -8.58 -28.90
CA LYS A 379 -6.02 -7.98 -27.58
C LYS A 379 -7.30 -7.29 -27.12
N LEU A 380 -7.82 -7.71 -25.98
CA LEU A 380 -9.02 -7.16 -25.34
C LEU A 380 -8.68 -5.97 -24.43
N GLY A 381 -7.53 -6.01 -23.78
CA GLY A 381 -7.04 -4.96 -22.88
C GLY A 381 -5.62 -5.22 -22.39
N ASP A 382 -5.00 -4.17 -21.83
CA ASP A 382 -3.70 -4.23 -21.16
C ASP A 382 -3.77 -3.42 -19.86
N GLY A 383 -3.33 -3.99 -18.75
CA GLY A 383 -3.42 -3.36 -17.44
C GLY A 383 -2.32 -3.83 -16.50
N GLY A 384 -2.39 -3.39 -15.24
CA GLY A 384 -1.39 -3.72 -14.21
C GLY A 384 -1.19 -5.21 -13.95
N PHE A 385 -2.13 -6.04 -14.41
CA PHE A 385 -2.17 -7.49 -14.22
C PHE A 385 -1.80 -8.29 -15.49
N GLY A 386 -1.37 -7.60 -16.56
CA GLY A 386 -0.99 -8.22 -17.83
C GLY A 386 -2.04 -8.04 -18.94
N ALA A 387 -1.68 -8.50 -20.14
CA ALA A 387 -2.50 -8.37 -21.33
C ALA A 387 -3.54 -9.49 -21.42
N VAL A 388 -4.75 -9.15 -21.87
CA VAL A 388 -5.85 -10.11 -22.06
C VAL A 388 -6.14 -10.24 -23.56
N TYR A 389 -6.22 -11.47 -24.06
CA TYR A 389 -6.46 -11.79 -25.47
C TYR A 389 -7.75 -12.59 -25.63
N LYS A 390 -8.52 -12.29 -26.68
CA LYS A 390 -9.61 -13.15 -27.15
C LYS A 390 -9.01 -14.37 -27.85
N GLY A 391 -9.58 -15.54 -27.60
CA GLY A 391 -9.26 -16.75 -28.34
C GLY A 391 -10.49 -17.57 -28.66
N ILE A 392 -10.35 -18.51 -29.58
CA ILE A 392 -11.37 -19.52 -29.92
C ILE A 392 -10.71 -20.89 -29.80
N LEU A 393 -11.20 -21.72 -28.88
CA LEU A 393 -10.72 -23.09 -28.70
C LEU A 393 -11.13 -23.99 -29.87
N PRO A 394 -10.48 -25.17 -30.05
CA PRO A 394 -10.79 -26.07 -31.18
C PRO A 394 -12.23 -26.59 -31.22
N ASP A 395 -12.90 -26.65 -30.06
CA ASP A 395 -14.31 -26.99 -29.91
C ASP A 395 -15.28 -25.84 -30.23
N GLY A 396 -14.75 -24.64 -30.49
CA GLY A 396 -15.50 -23.44 -30.84
C GLY A 396 -15.76 -22.50 -29.66
N ASP A 397 -15.33 -22.84 -28.45
CA ASP A 397 -15.57 -22.01 -27.27
C ASP A 397 -14.74 -20.73 -27.32
N GLU A 398 -15.42 -19.59 -27.14
CA GLU A 398 -14.76 -18.29 -27.04
C GLU A 398 -14.20 -18.08 -25.63
N ILE A 399 -12.91 -17.73 -25.57
CA ILE A 399 -12.16 -17.59 -24.32
C ILE A 399 -11.48 -16.23 -24.19
N ALA A 400 -11.21 -15.83 -22.95
CA ALA A 400 -10.34 -14.71 -22.61
C ALA A 400 -9.08 -15.22 -21.92
N VAL A 401 -7.91 -15.00 -22.53
CA VAL A 401 -6.61 -15.46 -22.05
C VAL A 401 -5.86 -14.30 -21.44
N LYS A 402 -5.75 -14.26 -20.11
CA LYS A 402 -4.95 -13.28 -19.35
C LYS A 402 -3.52 -13.79 -19.25
N ARG A 403 -2.60 -13.09 -19.90
CA ARG A 403 -1.16 -13.39 -19.88
C ARG A 403 -0.47 -12.56 -18.81
N LEU A 404 -0.11 -13.20 -17.71
CA LEU A 404 0.52 -12.54 -16.58
C LEU A 404 1.95 -12.11 -16.93
N SER A 405 2.38 -10.96 -16.40
CA SER A 405 3.72 -10.42 -16.66
C SER A 405 4.83 -11.36 -16.16
N LYS A 406 5.86 -11.56 -17.01
CA LYS A 406 7.01 -12.42 -16.70
C LYS A 406 7.97 -11.83 -15.65
N SER A 407 7.93 -10.51 -15.42
CA SER A 407 8.93 -9.79 -14.62
C SER A 407 8.49 -9.45 -13.19
N SER A 408 7.25 -9.76 -12.78
CA SER A 408 6.76 -9.40 -11.45
C SER A 408 6.66 -10.63 -10.51
N THR A 409 7.14 -10.46 -9.27
CA THR A 409 6.87 -11.40 -8.17
C THR A 409 5.37 -11.44 -7.84
N GLN A 410 4.68 -10.32 -8.07
CA GLN A 410 3.23 -10.17 -7.93
C GLN A 410 2.45 -11.12 -8.85
N GLY A 411 2.85 -11.32 -10.11
CA GLY A 411 2.15 -12.23 -11.03
C GLY A 411 2.18 -13.70 -10.59
N VAL A 412 3.17 -14.11 -9.76
CA VAL A 412 3.18 -15.45 -9.15
C VAL A 412 2.18 -15.57 -8.01
N GLU A 413 2.09 -14.55 -7.16
CA GLU A 413 1.12 -14.53 -6.06
C GLU A 413 -0.31 -14.47 -6.58
N GLU A 414 -0.56 -13.67 -7.62
CA GLU A 414 -1.85 -13.57 -8.30
C GLU A 414 -2.26 -14.89 -8.91
N LEU A 415 -1.37 -15.55 -9.67
CA LEU A 415 -1.62 -16.87 -10.22
C LEU A 415 -2.02 -17.88 -9.13
N LYS A 416 -1.28 -17.90 -8.00
CA LYS A 416 -1.58 -18.79 -6.87
C LYS A 416 -2.93 -18.47 -6.23
N ASN A 417 -3.24 -17.19 -6.03
CA ASN A 417 -4.51 -16.76 -5.46
C ASN A 417 -5.66 -17.17 -6.39
N GLU A 418 -5.57 -16.83 -7.68
CA GLU A 418 -6.61 -17.12 -8.66
C GLU A 418 -6.83 -18.62 -8.85
N LEU A 419 -5.77 -19.43 -8.89
CA LEU A 419 -5.88 -20.89 -8.97
C LEU A 419 -6.51 -21.49 -7.71
N SER A 420 -6.16 -20.97 -6.53
CA SER A 420 -6.70 -21.45 -5.24
C SER A 420 -8.15 -21.04 -5.01
N LEU A 421 -8.57 -19.89 -5.57
CA LEU A 421 -9.89 -19.30 -5.40
C LEU A 421 -10.87 -19.76 -6.48
N VAL A 422 -10.55 -19.52 -7.75
CA VAL A 422 -11.55 -19.53 -8.83
C VAL A 422 -11.90 -20.95 -9.27
N ALA A 423 -11.02 -21.93 -9.03
CA ALA A 423 -11.34 -23.34 -9.25
C ALA A 423 -12.52 -23.82 -8.37
N LYS A 424 -12.71 -23.20 -7.19
CA LYS A 424 -13.74 -23.57 -6.20
C LYS A 424 -14.97 -22.65 -6.21
N LEU A 425 -14.94 -21.55 -6.98
CA LEU A 425 -16.02 -20.56 -7.04
C LEU A 425 -16.84 -20.75 -8.32
N ARG A 426 -18.14 -21.00 -8.19
CA ARG A 426 -19.07 -21.12 -9.32
C ARG A 426 -20.36 -20.38 -9.01
N HIS A 427 -20.58 -19.27 -9.69
CA HIS A 427 -21.79 -18.46 -9.53
C HIS A 427 -22.04 -17.64 -10.79
N LYS A 428 -23.32 -17.45 -11.16
CA LYS A 428 -23.72 -16.75 -12.39
C LYS A 428 -23.24 -15.30 -12.50
N ASN A 429 -22.98 -14.66 -11.35
CA ASN A 429 -22.48 -13.28 -11.26
C ASN A 429 -20.96 -13.20 -11.00
N LEU A 430 -20.21 -14.27 -11.21
CA LEU A 430 -18.74 -14.27 -11.23
C LEU A 430 -18.25 -14.74 -12.60
N VAL A 431 -17.08 -14.28 -13.02
CA VAL A 431 -16.40 -14.80 -14.21
C VAL A 431 -15.79 -16.16 -13.89
N THR A 432 -16.02 -17.13 -14.78
CA THR A 432 -15.56 -18.51 -14.63
C THR A 432 -14.16 -18.69 -15.19
N LEU A 433 -13.23 -19.20 -14.37
CA LEU A 433 -11.95 -19.71 -14.84
C LEU A 433 -12.16 -21.09 -15.46
N LEU A 434 -11.77 -21.24 -16.72
CA LEU A 434 -11.88 -22.47 -17.50
C LEU A 434 -10.60 -23.30 -17.43
N GLY A 435 -9.44 -22.64 -17.33
CA GLY A 435 -8.17 -23.34 -17.24
C GLY A 435 -6.96 -22.44 -17.02
N VAL A 436 -5.78 -23.05 -16.93
CA VAL A 436 -4.50 -22.38 -16.73
C VAL A 436 -3.42 -23.01 -17.61
N CYS A 437 -2.41 -22.22 -17.98
CA CYS A 437 -1.22 -22.71 -18.68
C CYS A 437 0.04 -22.22 -17.96
N LEU A 438 0.91 -23.17 -17.60
CA LEU A 438 2.15 -22.93 -16.85
C LEU A 438 3.41 -23.35 -17.62
N GLU A 439 3.28 -23.60 -18.92
CA GLU A 439 4.35 -24.11 -19.77
C GLU A 439 5.29 -23.01 -20.28
N GLN A 440 6.54 -23.38 -20.61
CA GLN A 440 7.50 -22.50 -21.29
C GLN A 440 7.72 -21.13 -20.61
N GLN A 441 7.62 -21.06 -19.28
CA GLN A 441 7.68 -19.81 -18.49
C GLN A 441 6.53 -18.83 -18.77
N GLU A 442 5.48 -19.27 -19.46
CA GLU A 442 4.21 -18.55 -19.54
C GLU A 442 3.37 -18.84 -18.31
N ARG A 443 2.59 -17.84 -17.90
CA ARG A 443 1.60 -17.96 -16.82
C ARG A 443 0.31 -17.36 -17.35
N LEU A 444 -0.57 -18.22 -17.83
CA LEU A 444 -1.82 -17.82 -18.47
C LEU A 444 -3.00 -18.30 -17.63
N LEU A 445 -3.98 -17.43 -17.47
CA LEU A 445 -5.28 -17.73 -16.90
C LEU A 445 -6.32 -17.64 -18.03
N VAL A 446 -7.16 -18.66 -18.17
CA VAL A 446 -8.14 -18.78 -19.25
C VAL A 446 -9.54 -18.71 -18.66
N TYR A 447 -10.32 -17.70 -19.05
CA TYR A 447 -11.68 -17.48 -18.60
C TYR A 447 -12.68 -17.61 -19.74
N GLU A 448 -13.95 -17.72 -19.37
CA GLU A 448 -15.05 -17.50 -20.32
C GLU A 448 -14.94 -16.11 -20.98
N PHE A 449 -15.20 -16.03 -22.29
CA PHE A 449 -15.28 -14.75 -22.97
C PHE A 449 -16.60 -14.03 -22.64
N VAL A 450 -16.50 -12.81 -22.13
CA VAL A 450 -17.65 -11.97 -21.76
C VAL A 450 -17.78 -10.82 -22.77
N PRO A 451 -18.80 -10.83 -23.66
CA PRO A 451 -18.76 -10.07 -24.91
C PRO A 451 -18.92 -8.56 -24.75
N ASN A 452 -19.70 -8.08 -23.78
CA ASN A 452 -19.92 -6.65 -23.60
C ASN A 452 -18.80 -5.95 -22.82
N ARG A 453 -17.75 -6.68 -22.41
CA ARG A 453 -16.60 -6.14 -21.65
C ARG A 453 -17.06 -5.50 -20.33
N SER A 454 -16.35 -4.48 -19.84
CA SER A 454 -16.51 -3.93 -18.49
C SER A 454 -17.55 -2.82 -18.39
N LEU A 455 -18.16 -2.70 -17.20
CA LEU A 455 -19.24 -1.76 -16.89
C LEU A 455 -18.80 -0.28 -16.99
N ASP A 456 -17.55 0.03 -16.69
CA ASP A 456 -17.01 1.39 -16.80
C ASP A 456 -17.09 1.95 -18.23
N LEU A 457 -16.98 1.09 -19.25
CA LEU A 457 -17.16 1.47 -20.66
C LEU A 457 -18.60 1.87 -20.97
N PHE A 458 -19.58 1.45 -20.18
CA PHE A 458 -20.96 1.90 -20.36
C PHE A 458 -21.31 3.05 -19.43
N LEU A 459 -20.65 3.19 -18.28
CA LEU A 459 -20.93 4.27 -17.33
C LEU A 459 -20.23 5.58 -17.66
N PHE A 460 -19.11 5.57 -18.39
CA PHE A 460 -18.31 6.79 -18.58
C PHE A 460 -17.99 7.11 -20.04
N ASP A 461 -18.35 6.24 -20.99
CA ASP A 461 -18.22 6.51 -22.42
C ASP A 461 -19.49 7.22 -22.92
N ALA A 462 -19.33 8.41 -23.50
CA ALA A 462 -20.43 9.26 -23.92
C ALA A 462 -21.38 8.62 -24.95
N GLU A 463 -20.90 7.66 -25.76
CA GLU A 463 -21.71 7.00 -26.78
C GLU A 463 -22.47 5.80 -26.22
N LYS A 464 -21.83 5.03 -25.33
CA LYS A 464 -22.46 3.83 -24.73
C LYS A 464 -23.36 4.13 -23.54
N HIS A 465 -23.22 5.30 -22.95
CA HIS A 465 -23.96 5.72 -21.75
C HIS A 465 -25.48 5.63 -21.88
N VAL A 466 -25.99 5.84 -23.09
CA VAL A 466 -27.42 5.79 -23.41
C VAL A 466 -28.01 4.38 -23.41
N GLU A 467 -27.17 3.34 -23.42
CA GLU A 467 -27.59 1.94 -23.41
C GLU A 467 -27.96 1.42 -22.01
N LEU A 468 -27.56 2.14 -20.95
CA LEU A 468 -27.86 1.80 -19.56
C LEU A 468 -29.04 2.59 -19.02
N ASP A 469 -30.25 2.10 -19.31
CA ASP A 469 -31.45 2.58 -18.64
C ASP A 469 -31.49 2.19 -17.14
N TRP A 470 -32.49 2.72 -16.42
CA TRP A 470 -32.65 2.47 -14.99
C TRP A 470 -32.83 0.97 -14.66
N GLU A 471 -33.62 0.24 -15.45
CA GLU A 471 -33.89 -1.18 -15.19
C GLU A 471 -32.60 -1.99 -15.30
N MET A 472 -31.78 -1.69 -16.31
CA MET A 472 -30.49 -2.32 -16.52
C MET A 472 -29.52 -2.01 -15.38
N ARG A 473 -29.42 -0.75 -14.96
CA ARG A 473 -28.58 -0.34 -13.82
C ARG A 473 -29.00 -1.05 -12.54
N TYR A 474 -30.31 -1.14 -12.28
CA TYR A 474 -30.84 -1.83 -11.12
C TYR A 474 -30.56 -3.35 -11.15
N LYS A 475 -30.70 -3.97 -12.32
CA LYS A 475 -30.33 -5.38 -12.56
C LYS A 475 -28.84 -5.62 -12.30
N ILE A 476 -27.98 -4.71 -12.76
CA ILE A 476 -26.53 -4.74 -12.54
C ILE A 476 -26.21 -4.62 -11.05
N ILE A 477 -26.76 -3.64 -10.33
CA ILE A 477 -26.56 -3.46 -8.88
C ILE A 477 -26.94 -4.75 -8.12
N ASN A 478 -28.10 -5.33 -8.44
CA ASN A 478 -28.56 -6.58 -7.82
C ASN A 478 -27.64 -7.77 -8.12
N GLY A 479 -27.20 -7.92 -9.36
CA GLY A 479 -26.32 -9.02 -9.75
C GLY A 479 -24.96 -8.93 -9.07
N ILE A 480 -24.37 -7.73 -8.97
CA ILE A 480 -23.13 -7.51 -8.22
C ILE A 480 -23.33 -7.86 -6.75
N ALA A 481 -24.41 -7.39 -6.12
CA ALA A 481 -24.70 -7.66 -4.72
C ALA A 481 -24.79 -9.16 -4.41
N ARG A 482 -25.46 -9.93 -5.29
CA ARG A 482 -25.54 -11.39 -5.21
C ARG A 482 -24.19 -12.08 -5.41
N GLY A 483 -23.38 -11.59 -6.36
CA GLY A 483 -22.02 -12.10 -6.56
C GLY A 483 -21.14 -11.92 -5.32
N LEU A 484 -21.20 -10.75 -4.67
CA LEU A 484 -20.48 -10.50 -3.43
C LEU A 484 -21.01 -11.29 -2.23
N GLN A 485 -22.34 -11.38 -2.08
CA GLN A 485 -22.95 -12.23 -1.05
C GLN A 485 -22.43 -13.67 -1.17
N TYR A 486 -22.39 -14.21 -2.39
CA TYR A 486 -21.85 -15.53 -2.63
C TYR A 486 -20.40 -15.65 -2.14
N LEU A 487 -19.52 -14.71 -2.50
CA LEU A 487 -18.12 -14.70 -2.07
C LEU A 487 -17.95 -14.60 -0.54
N HIS A 488 -18.81 -13.85 0.13
CA HIS A 488 -18.66 -13.53 1.55
C HIS A 488 -19.32 -14.57 2.47
N GLU A 489 -20.44 -15.15 2.04
CA GLU A 489 -21.39 -15.83 2.91
C GLU A 489 -21.80 -17.23 2.40
N ASP A 490 -22.02 -17.41 1.09
CA ASP A 490 -22.60 -18.67 0.56
C ASP A 490 -21.55 -19.65 -0.01
N SER A 491 -20.35 -19.18 -0.38
CA SER A 491 -19.29 -20.07 -0.87
C SER A 491 -18.62 -20.85 0.27
N GLN A 492 -18.05 -22.01 -0.08
CA GLN A 492 -17.29 -22.85 0.88
C GLN A 492 -16.12 -22.11 1.53
N LEU A 493 -15.55 -21.14 0.80
CA LEU A 493 -14.50 -20.26 1.25
C LEU A 493 -15.09 -18.87 1.48
N ARG A 494 -14.73 -18.19 2.56
CA ARG A 494 -15.02 -16.76 2.71
C ARG A 494 -13.95 -15.96 1.98
N VAL A 495 -14.33 -15.25 0.93
CA VAL A 495 -13.41 -14.54 0.02
C VAL A 495 -13.63 -13.03 0.11
N VAL A 496 -12.56 -12.27 0.36
CA VAL A 496 -12.59 -10.80 0.27
C VAL A 496 -11.88 -10.38 -1.02
N HIS A 497 -12.58 -9.67 -1.90
CA HIS A 497 -12.12 -9.33 -3.24
C HIS A 497 -11.04 -8.24 -3.25
N ARG A 498 -11.21 -7.16 -2.47
CA ARG A 498 -10.26 -6.04 -2.28
C ARG A 498 -9.97 -5.14 -3.48
N ASP A 499 -10.51 -5.43 -4.67
CA ASP A 499 -10.40 -4.56 -5.87
C ASP A 499 -11.73 -4.45 -6.64
N LEU A 500 -12.84 -4.32 -5.91
CA LEU A 500 -14.13 -4.15 -6.55
C LEU A 500 -14.28 -2.72 -7.09
N LYS A 501 -14.55 -2.60 -8.39
CA LYS A 501 -14.73 -1.34 -9.14
C LYS A 501 -15.47 -1.61 -10.45
N ALA A 502 -15.99 -0.57 -11.11
CA ALA A 502 -16.73 -0.72 -12.36
C ALA A 502 -15.94 -1.44 -13.48
N SER A 503 -14.63 -1.21 -13.59
CA SER A 503 -13.80 -1.88 -14.61
C SER A 503 -13.57 -3.38 -14.36
N ASN A 504 -13.84 -3.86 -13.15
CA ASN A 504 -13.77 -5.28 -12.79
C ASN A 504 -15.14 -5.98 -12.83
N ILE A 505 -16.19 -5.27 -13.26
CA ILE A 505 -17.51 -5.87 -13.52
C ILE A 505 -17.68 -6.04 -15.02
N LEU A 506 -17.66 -7.28 -15.50
CA LEU A 506 -17.93 -7.59 -16.91
C LEU A 506 -19.43 -7.81 -17.15
N LEU A 507 -19.90 -7.55 -18.36
CA LEU A 507 -21.30 -7.70 -18.76
C LEU A 507 -21.44 -8.81 -19.81
N ASP A 508 -22.27 -9.80 -19.53
CA ASP A 508 -22.58 -10.85 -20.51
C ASP A 508 -23.49 -10.31 -21.63
N LYS A 509 -23.80 -11.17 -22.61
CA LYS A 509 -24.64 -10.84 -23.77
C LYS A 509 -26.02 -10.29 -23.40
N ASP A 510 -26.54 -10.65 -22.22
CA ASP A 510 -27.85 -10.25 -21.71
C ASP A 510 -27.72 -9.13 -20.67
N MET A 511 -26.56 -8.46 -20.63
CA MET A 511 -26.19 -7.38 -19.69
C MET A 511 -26.27 -7.79 -18.22
N ASN A 512 -26.08 -9.07 -17.90
CA ASN A 512 -25.90 -9.51 -16.52
C ASN A 512 -24.45 -9.24 -16.06
N PRO A 513 -24.25 -8.77 -14.82
CA PRO A 513 -22.92 -8.49 -14.30
C PRO A 513 -22.21 -9.77 -13.85
N LYS A 514 -20.91 -9.82 -14.12
CA LYS A 514 -19.97 -10.84 -13.66
C LYS A 514 -18.75 -10.17 -13.02
N ILE A 515 -18.51 -10.44 -11.75
CA ILE A 515 -17.34 -9.96 -11.01
C ILE A 515 -16.10 -10.72 -11.51
N SER A 516 -15.02 -9.97 -11.77
CA SER A 516 -13.77 -10.48 -12.33
C SER A 516 -12.55 -9.96 -11.55
N ASP A 517 -11.37 -10.50 -11.87
CA ASP A 517 -10.06 -10.08 -11.35
C ASP A 517 -9.83 -10.37 -9.85
N PHE A 518 -9.65 -11.66 -9.54
CA PHE A 518 -9.42 -12.15 -8.18
C PHE A 518 -7.94 -12.15 -7.77
N GLY A 519 -7.04 -11.53 -8.55
CA GLY A 519 -5.59 -11.61 -8.36
C GLY A 519 -5.11 -11.21 -6.95
N ILE A 520 -5.78 -10.23 -6.32
CA ILE A 520 -5.43 -9.74 -4.98
C ILE A 520 -6.39 -10.16 -3.86
N ALA A 521 -7.37 -11.02 -4.19
CA ALA A 521 -8.37 -11.51 -3.27
C ALA A 521 -7.74 -12.38 -2.16
N ARG A 522 -8.43 -12.49 -1.03
CA ARG A 522 -7.94 -13.21 0.17
C ARG A 522 -9.00 -14.16 0.70
N ILE A 523 -8.57 -15.38 1.01
CA ILE A 523 -9.38 -16.40 1.68
C ILE A 523 -9.27 -16.20 3.18
N PHE A 524 -10.41 -16.17 3.86
CA PHE A 524 -10.52 -16.25 5.32
C PHE A 524 -10.83 -17.68 5.75
N GLY A 525 -10.18 -18.12 6.83
CA GLY A 525 -10.63 -19.31 7.55
C GLY A 525 -12.02 -19.10 8.15
N GLN A 526 -12.74 -20.18 8.47
CA GLN A 526 -14.15 -20.12 8.91
C GLN A 526 -14.39 -19.12 10.07
N ASP A 527 -13.45 -19.02 11.02
CA ASP A 527 -13.57 -18.13 12.19
C ASP A 527 -12.97 -16.73 11.98
N GLN A 528 -12.29 -16.49 10.86
CA GLN A 528 -11.63 -15.21 10.62
C GLN A 528 -12.64 -14.16 10.11
N THR A 529 -12.72 -13.04 10.82
CA THR A 529 -13.63 -11.92 10.52
C THR A 529 -12.95 -10.75 9.82
N HIS A 530 -11.63 -10.61 10.01
CA HIS A 530 -10.81 -9.56 9.42
C HIS A 530 -9.36 -10.03 9.25
N GLY A 531 -8.61 -9.36 8.37
CA GLY A 531 -7.19 -9.56 8.17
C GLY A 531 -6.45 -8.23 8.23
N ILE A 532 -5.17 -8.28 8.58
CA ILE A 532 -4.28 -7.11 8.60
C ILE A 532 -3.15 -7.36 7.61
N THR A 533 -2.80 -6.35 6.81
CA THR A 533 -1.70 -6.45 5.86
C THR A 533 -0.85 -5.19 5.85
N ASN A 534 0.47 -5.38 5.75
CA ASN A 534 1.41 -4.28 5.55
C ASN A 534 1.46 -3.82 4.09
N ARG A 535 0.86 -4.58 3.15
CA ARG A 535 0.83 -4.31 1.72
C ARG A 535 -0.61 -4.14 1.25
N VAL A 536 -1.04 -2.89 1.19
CA VAL A 536 -2.35 -2.56 0.64
C VAL A 536 -2.28 -2.28 -0.84
N VAL A 537 -3.20 -2.97 -1.51
CA VAL A 537 -3.34 -3.12 -2.94
C VAL A 537 -4.83 -3.00 -3.26
N GLY A 538 -5.15 -2.50 -4.45
CA GLY A 538 -6.51 -2.19 -4.86
C GLY A 538 -6.59 -0.78 -5.44
N THR A 539 -7.78 -0.38 -5.86
CA THR A 539 -7.98 0.85 -6.62
C THR A 539 -8.37 2.02 -5.71
N TYR A 540 -7.61 3.12 -5.80
CA TYR A 540 -7.87 4.34 -5.06
C TYR A 540 -9.26 4.91 -5.40
N GLY A 541 -9.98 5.41 -4.39
CA GLY A 541 -11.37 5.84 -4.47
C GLY A 541 -12.38 4.75 -4.08
N TYR A 542 -12.04 3.47 -4.26
CA TYR A 542 -12.89 2.33 -3.88
C TYR A 542 -12.46 1.66 -2.57
N MET A 543 -11.23 1.91 -2.11
CA MET A 543 -10.70 1.29 -0.91
C MET A 543 -11.30 1.91 0.35
N ALA A 544 -11.78 1.06 1.26
CA ALA A 544 -12.32 1.47 2.55
C ALA A 544 -11.26 2.17 3.44
N PRO A 545 -11.65 3.17 4.25
CA PRO A 545 -10.70 3.97 5.04
C PRO A 545 -9.88 3.11 6.02
N GLU A 546 -10.48 2.18 6.75
CA GLU A 546 -9.77 1.31 7.69
C GLU A 546 -8.73 0.43 6.99
N TYR A 547 -9.03 0.03 5.76
CA TYR A 547 -8.13 -0.72 4.91
C TYR A 547 -6.97 0.16 4.48
N VAL A 548 -7.23 1.37 3.99
CA VAL A 548 -6.20 2.34 3.56
C VAL A 548 -5.33 2.83 4.73
N MET A 549 -5.89 2.94 5.92
CA MET A 549 -5.21 3.55 7.05
C MET A 549 -4.33 2.57 7.81
N ARG A 550 -4.87 1.37 8.03
CA ARG A 550 -4.33 0.37 8.98
C ARG A 550 -3.99 -0.95 8.31
N GLY A 551 -4.30 -1.11 7.02
CA GLY A 551 -4.18 -2.39 6.35
C GLY A 551 -5.25 -3.40 6.76
N ASN A 552 -6.30 -2.96 7.46
CA ASN A 552 -7.36 -3.83 7.95
C ASN A 552 -8.38 -4.08 6.83
N TYR A 553 -8.46 -5.30 6.33
CA TYR A 553 -9.45 -5.68 5.32
C TYR A 553 -10.43 -6.72 5.87
N SER A 554 -11.66 -6.66 5.39
CA SER A 554 -12.72 -7.61 5.72
C SER A 554 -13.79 -7.60 4.62
N VAL A 555 -14.82 -8.42 4.77
CA VAL A 555 -16.04 -8.34 3.93
C VAL A 555 -16.66 -6.94 3.92
N LYS A 556 -16.50 -6.17 5.01
CA LYS A 556 -16.99 -4.78 5.11
C LYS A 556 -16.17 -3.79 4.28
N SER A 557 -14.95 -4.15 3.90
CA SER A 557 -14.14 -3.35 2.99
C SER A 557 -14.66 -3.49 1.56
N ASP A 558 -15.09 -4.69 1.15
CA ASP A 558 -15.81 -4.91 -0.12
C ASP A 558 -17.20 -4.25 -0.12
N SER A 559 -17.93 -4.26 1.02
CA SER A 559 -19.18 -3.51 1.16
C SER A 559 -18.99 -2.02 0.86
N PHE A 560 -17.88 -1.43 1.31
CA PHE A 560 -17.55 -0.03 1.02
C PHE A 560 -17.34 0.19 -0.49
N SER A 561 -16.50 -0.63 -1.12
CA SER A 561 -16.26 -0.56 -2.57
C SER A 561 -17.54 -0.73 -3.39
N PHE A 562 -18.43 -1.62 -2.95
CA PHE A 562 -19.76 -1.80 -3.55
C PHE A 562 -20.59 -0.51 -3.43
N GLY A 563 -20.61 0.12 -2.26
CA GLY A 563 -21.32 1.37 -2.03
C GLY A 563 -20.86 2.49 -2.96
N VAL A 564 -19.55 2.67 -3.12
CA VAL A 564 -18.98 3.63 -4.09
C VAL A 564 -19.49 3.34 -5.49
N MET A 565 -19.41 2.09 -5.93
CA MET A 565 -19.84 1.69 -7.27
C MET A 565 -21.35 1.85 -7.50
N VAL A 566 -22.20 1.60 -6.50
CA VAL A 566 -23.65 1.88 -6.60
C VAL A 566 -23.89 3.37 -6.85
N LEU A 567 -23.15 4.24 -6.15
CA LEU A 567 -23.28 5.68 -6.31
C LEU A 567 -22.77 6.15 -7.68
N GLU A 568 -21.70 5.54 -8.22
CA GLU A 568 -21.27 5.77 -9.60
C GLU A 568 -22.32 5.31 -10.62
N ILE A 569 -22.87 4.10 -10.45
CA ILE A 569 -23.91 3.55 -11.35
C ILE A 569 -25.13 4.47 -11.38
N VAL A 570 -25.56 5.00 -10.24
CA VAL A 570 -26.75 5.86 -10.16
C VAL A 570 -26.46 7.27 -10.68
N THR A 571 -25.26 7.80 -10.52
CA THR A 571 -24.96 9.18 -10.94
C THR A 571 -24.41 9.29 -12.36
N GLY A 572 -23.89 8.20 -12.92
CA GLY A 572 -23.11 8.22 -14.17
C GLY A 572 -21.80 9.03 -14.03
N ARG A 573 -21.35 9.28 -12.79
CA ARG A 573 -20.16 10.10 -12.50
C ARG A 573 -19.08 9.23 -11.91
N LYS A 574 -17.87 9.39 -12.41
CA LYS A 574 -16.71 8.65 -11.92
C LYS A 574 -16.18 9.27 -10.64
N ASN A 575 -15.94 8.45 -9.62
CA ASN A 575 -15.50 8.89 -8.30
C ASN A 575 -14.16 9.65 -8.31
N ASN A 576 -13.29 9.39 -9.29
CA ASN A 576 -11.95 10.00 -9.39
C ASN A 576 -11.85 11.18 -10.39
N GLU A 577 -12.94 11.62 -11.03
CA GLU A 577 -12.86 12.58 -12.16
C GLU A 577 -12.81 14.06 -11.74
N TYR A 578 -12.99 14.36 -10.45
CA TYR A 578 -13.12 15.75 -9.95
C TYR A 578 -12.07 16.17 -8.91
N SER A 579 -10.92 15.51 -8.84
CA SER A 579 -9.84 15.89 -7.92
C SER A 579 -9.04 17.14 -8.33
N ASN A 580 -9.31 17.73 -9.52
CA ASN A 580 -8.54 18.84 -10.10
C ASN A 580 -9.28 20.19 -10.19
N SER A 581 -10.49 20.32 -9.63
CA SER A 581 -11.14 21.64 -9.52
C SER A 581 -11.27 22.05 -8.05
N GLU A 582 -10.76 23.23 -7.69
CA GLU A 582 -10.90 23.81 -6.34
C GLU A 582 -12.37 24.07 -5.94
N GLU A 583 -13.33 23.84 -6.86
CA GLU A 583 -14.73 24.21 -6.73
C GLU A 583 -15.68 23.02 -6.50
N SER A 584 -15.39 21.79 -6.93
CA SER A 584 -16.32 20.64 -6.82
C SER A 584 -15.97 19.66 -5.69
N PRO A 585 -16.90 19.32 -4.78
CA PRO A 585 -16.66 18.29 -3.77
C PRO A 585 -16.50 16.89 -4.40
N ASP A 586 -15.65 16.06 -3.77
CA ASP A 586 -15.55 14.60 -3.98
C ASP A 586 -16.95 13.96 -4.11
N LEU A 587 -17.13 12.96 -5.00
CA LEU A 587 -18.45 12.44 -5.39
C LEU A 587 -19.29 12.01 -4.19
N LEU A 588 -18.68 11.30 -3.24
CA LEU A 588 -19.32 10.88 -2.01
C LEU A 588 -19.78 12.07 -1.15
N ASN A 589 -18.98 13.14 -1.11
CA ASN A 589 -19.32 14.35 -0.39
C ASN A 589 -20.46 15.12 -1.06
N ALA A 590 -20.43 15.24 -2.39
CA ALA A 590 -21.50 15.87 -3.18
C ALA A 590 -22.84 15.16 -2.97
N ILE A 591 -22.84 13.82 -3.02
CA ILE A 591 -24.02 12.99 -2.79
C ILE A 591 -24.51 13.14 -1.35
N TRP A 592 -23.61 13.10 -0.37
CA TRP A 592 -23.98 13.26 1.03
C TRP A 592 -24.62 14.62 1.32
N GLU A 593 -24.06 15.71 0.79
CA GLU A 593 -24.60 17.06 0.97
C GLU A 593 -26.01 17.16 0.39
N ARG A 594 -26.25 16.62 -0.81
CA ARG A 594 -27.58 16.64 -1.43
C ARG A 594 -28.55 15.66 -0.82
N TRP A 595 -28.07 14.53 -0.30
CA TRP A 595 -28.89 13.61 0.50
C TRP A 595 -29.44 14.33 1.74
N MET A 596 -28.57 15.03 2.47
CA MET A 596 -28.96 15.83 3.63
C MET A 596 -29.89 16.99 3.26
N ALA A 597 -29.70 17.60 2.09
CA ALA A 597 -30.57 18.66 1.56
C ALA A 597 -31.87 18.15 0.91
N ARG A 598 -32.07 16.83 0.81
CA ARG A 598 -33.20 16.18 0.11
C ARG A 598 -33.31 16.53 -1.39
N THR A 599 -32.18 16.80 -2.04
CA THR A 599 -32.05 17.16 -3.47
C THR A 599 -31.15 16.20 -4.23
N VAL A 600 -30.95 14.98 -3.72
CA VAL A 600 -30.01 14.00 -4.30
C VAL A 600 -30.43 13.50 -5.68
N LEU A 601 -31.73 13.52 -5.99
CA LEU A 601 -32.26 13.16 -7.30
C LEU A 601 -31.71 14.07 -8.42
N ASP A 602 -31.32 15.31 -8.11
CA ASP A 602 -30.71 16.24 -9.08
C ASP A 602 -29.32 15.79 -9.56
N MET A 603 -28.70 14.82 -8.88
CA MET A 603 -27.40 14.26 -9.29
C MET A 603 -27.51 13.08 -10.25
N MET A 604 -28.73 12.60 -10.48
CA MET A 604 -28.97 11.44 -11.30
C MET A 604 -28.51 11.67 -12.72
N ASP A 605 -28.02 10.60 -13.30
CA ASP A 605 -27.65 10.56 -14.70
C ASP A 605 -28.84 10.93 -15.60
N PRO A 606 -28.73 12.00 -16.41
CA PRO A 606 -29.79 12.40 -17.33
C PRO A 606 -30.16 11.32 -18.36
N CYS A 607 -29.29 10.35 -18.60
CA CYS A 607 -29.53 9.24 -19.55
C CYS A 607 -30.45 8.16 -18.97
N MET A 608 -30.71 8.16 -17.66
CA MET A 608 -31.76 7.34 -17.07
C MET A 608 -33.12 7.95 -17.46
N ASN A 609 -33.75 7.39 -18.50
CA ASN A 609 -35.03 7.79 -19.07
C ASN A 609 -36.07 8.22 -18.00
N THR A 610 -36.93 9.20 -18.31
CA THR A 610 -37.92 9.84 -17.41
C THR A 610 -38.98 8.92 -16.79
N SER A 611 -38.92 7.61 -17.04
CA SER A 611 -39.84 6.59 -16.49
C SER A 611 -39.24 5.80 -15.32
N PHE A 612 -38.14 6.25 -14.71
CA PHE A 612 -37.57 5.55 -13.55
C PHE A 612 -38.46 5.69 -12.30
N SER A 613 -38.46 4.65 -11.47
CA SER A 613 -39.07 4.73 -10.14
C SER A 613 -38.17 5.56 -9.24
N GLU A 614 -38.54 6.81 -8.94
CA GLU A 614 -37.82 7.68 -8.01
C GLU A 614 -37.53 6.97 -6.68
N ASN A 615 -38.49 6.17 -6.21
CA ASN A 615 -38.34 5.37 -4.99
C ASN A 615 -37.24 4.31 -5.12
N GLY A 616 -37.16 3.63 -6.27
CA GLY A 616 -36.11 2.65 -6.55
C GLY A 616 -34.72 3.29 -6.55
N VAL A 617 -34.59 4.49 -7.14
CA VAL A 617 -33.30 5.19 -7.18
C VAL A 617 -32.89 5.70 -5.80
N LEU A 618 -33.81 6.38 -5.09
CA LEU A 618 -33.56 6.84 -3.73
C LEU A 618 -33.14 5.67 -2.84
N ARG A 619 -33.77 4.50 -3.00
CA ARG A 619 -33.43 3.29 -2.27
C ARG A 619 -32.00 2.83 -2.58
N CYS A 620 -31.58 2.79 -3.84
CA CYS A 620 -30.20 2.46 -4.20
C CYS A 620 -29.18 3.47 -3.65
N ILE A 621 -29.47 4.77 -3.70
CA ILE A 621 -28.62 5.81 -3.11
C ILE A 621 -28.51 5.61 -1.60
N HIS A 622 -29.62 5.36 -0.91
CA HIS A 622 -29.65 5.10 0.53
C HIS A 622 -28.77 3.89 0.87
N ILE A 623 -28.94 2.78 0.15
CA ILE A 623 -28.13 1.57 0.35
C ILE A 623 -26.64 1.86 0.07
N GLY A 624 -26.32 2.60 -1.00
CA GLY A 624 -24.97 3.05 -1.30
C GLY A 624 -24.36 3.84 -0.14
N LEU A 625 -25.11 4.78 0.44
CA LEU A 625 -24.71 5.57 1.61
C LEU A 625 -24.51 4.70 2.86
N LEU A 626 -25.35 3.70 3.10
CA LEU A 626 -25.16 2.73 4.20
C LEU A 626 -23.87 1.91 4.03
N CYS A 627 -23.53 1.58 2.78
CA CYS A 627 -22.33 0.83 2.43
C CYS A 627 -21.04 1.66 2.58
N VAL A 628 -21.06 2.97 2.31
CA VAL A 628 -19.86 3.85 2.41
C VAL A 628 -19.67 4.51 3.78
N GLN A 629 -20.42 4.08 4.80
CA GLN A 629 -20.28 4.59 6.16
C GLN A 629 -18.85 4.41 6.69
N GLU A 630 -18.40 5.36 7.49
CA GLU A 630 -17.04 5.39 7.99
C GLU A 630 -16.66 4.17 8.83
N ASN A 631 -17.49 3.82 9.81
CA ASN A 631 -17.26 2.69 10.68
C ASN A 631 -17.67 1.38 9.97
N PRO A 632 -16.75 0.40 9.81
CA PRO A 632 -17.06 -0.88 9.18
C PRO A 632 -18.17 -1.67 9.87
N ALA A 633 -18.38 -1.46 11.18
CA ALA A 633 -19.44 -2.13 11.92
C ALA A 633 -20.83 -1.70 11.44
N ASP A 634 -20.98 -0.44 11.04
CA ASP A 634 -22.26 0.16 10.62
C ASP A 634 -22.63 -0.19 9.17
N ARG A 635 -21.64 -0.64 8.37
CA ARG A 635 -21.87 -1.08 6.99
C ARG A 635 -22.64 -2.41 6.97
N PRO A 636 -23.65 -2.56 6.10
CA PRO A 636 -24.40 -3.81 5.99
C PRO A 636 -23.54 -4.94 5.41
N LEU A 637 -23.89 -6.17 5.78
CA LEU A 637 -23.45 -7.38 5.07
C LEU A 637 -24.13 -7.45 3.70
N MET A 638 -23.53 -8.19 2.77
CA MET A 638 -24.06 -8.26 1.41
C MET A 638 -25.38 -9.02 1.32
N SER A 639 -25.62 -10.01 2.19
CA SER A 639 -26.95 -10.62 2.36
C SER A 639 -28.01 -9.60 2.77
N ALA A 640 -27.69 -8.70 3.71
CA ALA A 640 -28.58 -7.61 4.09
C ALA A 640 -28.82 -6.64 2.92
N VAL A 641 -27.79 -6.31 2.15
CA VAL A 641 -27.91 -5.49 0.93
C VAL A 641 -28.84 -6.15 -0.09
N VAL A 642 -28.70 -7.45 -0.34
CA VAL A 642 -29.56 -8.18 -1.27
C VAL A 642 -31.02 -8.19 -0.79
N MET A 643 -31.28 -8.34 0.52
CA MET A 643 -32.63 -8.20 1.08
C MET A 643 -33.17 -6.77 0.95
N MET A 644 -32.34 -5.76 1.20
CA MET A 644 -32.71 -4.36 1.08
C MET A 644 -33.07 -4.02 -0.37
N LEU A 645 -32.33 -4.51 -1.36
CA LEU A 645 -32.68 -4.35 -2.77
C LEU A 645 -33.95 -5.15 -3.13
N GLY A 646 -34.08 -6.39 -2.66
CA GLY A 646 -35.16 -7.28 -3.08
C GLY A 646 -36.57 -6.97 -2.55
N SER A 647 -36.73 -6.07 -1.57
CA SER A 647 -38.02 -5.75 -0.98
C SER A 647 -38.15 -4.29 -0.54
N ASP A 648 -39.20 -3.62 -1.03
CA ASP A 648 -39.55 -2.25 -0.64
C ASP A 648 -40.08 -2.13 0.80
N THR A 649 -40.43 -3.26 1.45
CA THR A 649 -40.98 -3.27 2.81
C THR A 649 -39.90 -3.29 3.89
N VAL A 650 -38.64 -3.55 3.53
CA VAL A 650 -37.51 -3.53 4.47
C VAL A 650 -37.18 -2.08 4.81
N SER A 651 -37.39 -1.72 6.08
CA SER A 651 -36.99 -0.41 6.62
C SER A 651 -35.47 -0.27 6.63
N LEU A 652 -34.98 0.86 6.11
CA LEU A 652 -33.56 1.20 6.06
C LEU A 652 -33.23 2.14 7.21
N SER A 653 -32.16 1.84 7.97
CA SER A 653 -31.65 2.76 8.99
C SER A 653 -31.16 4.05 8.36
N ALA A 654 -31.21 5.16 9.09
CA ALA A 654 -30.62 6.41 8.60
C ALA A 654 -29.10 6.22 8.40
N PRO A 655 -28.55 6.54 7.21
CA PRO A 655 -27.12 6.41 6.99
C PRO A 655 -26.40 7.45 7.83
N SER A 656 -25.24 7.07 8.37
CA SER A 656 -24.28 8.02 8.92
C SER A 656 -23.36 8.56 7.83
N LYS A 657 -22.58 9.55 8.20
CA LYS A 657 -21.71 10.29 7.29
C LYS A 657 -20.68 9.37 6.60
N PRO A 658 -20.49 9.46 5.27
CA PRO A 658 -19.47 8.69 4.56
C PRO A 658 -18.05 9.03 5.03
N ALA A 659 -17.13 8.08 4.83
CA ALA A 659 -15.70 8.32 4.98
C ALA A 659 -15.21 9.41 4.01
N PHE A 660 -14.14 10.15 4.37
CA PHE A 660 -13.46 11.19 3.55
C PHE A 660 -14.12 12.58 3.41
N TYR A 661 -15.09 12.94 4.25
CA TYR A 661 -15.66 14.31 4.23
C TYR A 661 -14.74 15.37 4.85
N ALA A 662 -14.34 16.36 4.05
CA ALA A 662 -13.71 17.60 4.48
C ALA A 662 -14.69 18.77 4.35
N LYS A 663 -15.06 19.42 5.47
CA LYS A 663 -15.89 20.64 5.45
C LYS A 663 -15.06 21.81 4.90
N LYS A 664 -15.52 22.48 3.83
CA LYS A 664 -15.00 23.81 3.48
C LYS A 664 -15.34 24.78 4.62
N ALA A 665 -14.32 25.42 5.19
CA ALA A 665 -14.53 26.56 6.08
C ALA A 665 -14.80 27.78 5.19
N SER A 666 -16.07 28.12 4.95
CA SER A 666 -16.41 29.43 4.36
C SER A 666 -15.99 30.53 5.31
N GLY A 667 -14.99 31.31 4.90
CA GLY A 667 -14.59 32.53 5.58
C GLY A 667 -15.64 33.61 5.40
N ASN A 668 -16.53 33.78 6.38
CA ASN A 668 -17.19 35.06 6.59
C ASN A 668 -16.28 35.92 7.47
N LEU A 669 -15.32 36.62 6.85
CA LEU A 669 -14.79 37.86 7.41
C LEU A 669 -15.83 38.95 7.17
N GLY A 670 -16.88 38.93 8.00
CA GLY A 670 -17.74 40.09 8.17
C GLY A 670 -16.95 41.15 8.93
N ASN A 671 -16.61 42.23 8.23
CA ASN A 671 -16.19 43.49 8.83
C ASN A 671 -17.17 43.89 9.93
N ALA A 672 -16.67 44.03 11.16
CA ALA A 672 -17.29 44.85 12.18
C ALA A 672 -16.22 45.79 12.72
N SER A 673 -16.10 46.92 12.02
CA SER A 673 -15.55 48.15 12.55
C SER A 673 -16.53 48.72 13.58
N SER A 674 -16.14 48.74 14.86
CA SER A 674 -16.34 49.79 15.87
C SER A 674 -15.96 49.24 17.24
#